data_AF-A0A857J3D8-F1
#
_entry.id   AF-A0A857J3D8-F1
#
_cell.length_a   1.000
_cell.length_b   1.000
_cell.length_c   1.000
_cell.angle_alpha   90.00
_cell.angle_beta   90.00
_cell.angle_gamma   90.00
#
_symmetry.space_group_name_H-M   'P 1'
#
loop_
_entity.id
_entity.type
_entity.pdbx_description
1 polymer ?
#
loop_
_entity_poly.entity_id
_entity_poly.type
_entity_poly.pdbx_seq_one_letter_code
_entity_poly.pdbx_strand_id
1 'polypeptide(L)'
;MGPDAEHPAPSALCLSGGGIRSATFSLGVLQWMAQKGQLQDMHYVSTVSGGGYIGSWLVNSLVQARNRGEDALEWLNSMARGCGAAKPEDGRPPDPVAQLRAFSNYLSPTGGLSGDAFSLVAIFVRNLLLNVLVWLPLLAAAVALPRFYVALLGTPMPPFSETVWAFVIPVVMAHIVAGIAYVAADLPTFHPPGKPATPERRSRLRSRFRRWAFLLIVGAAVLLSVLGAWQADLRAVHWSVFVGAGVGAHLLGASLGALARISRGTPTRTKTARGAAAVIAVGALGGALSYLVLAQLGAPDDGPPTTDQQRLLYATFAVPAMTAAFWLAMTLYAGLMSQDTSESDREWWARATAQWLKFSLGWMAAFGLVIWLPLPILDRLGAQGPTAVQFGLGSGVLGVLTSLLGYWSKNYDEVKRKAQSVVNATGIKLLELMAGLVVLTVLLAISLGWSAALDRCHHWDWTERICLRDISAETNFLREQTALVAESEQSARDAAQQGQAGRQTVQDAESLGVDPYGLRVGGSAAARVYRHVLLAAEWWVPLGAGLSLLLLAGLFAWRMGANNFSLHGMYGNRLVRAYLGTGRQERKPHWFTDFDEEDNPPLSDFEAPLDLTPHAHAQKQARQPRLYPVINMALNMVRPTPERLDWQQRKAAPFIATPMHCGAFNVGFRSSKTYMGGMQLGRAMTISGAAATPNMGYHSSPLVGFVMTLFNVRLGWWAPHPERRYWNQKQPPLGIEVNLAEAFGSTGEDEDFVYLSDGGHFDNLGLFEMVRRRCRRIVVVDATCDGRYQWADLLDVVRKIRVDLGIEIGLPAVLPGPGRASEFQRFLEAPICYSARDGSHPDADGKLVVLKPMLLRDHDAPELAAYADMSAAPGSALDDPRRFPHQTTADPFFDERQFESYRLLGYLTAEAALGEQRGIWAWPKETTPPPRALAPAVPVAAAMRPMATGVGLGQAVGQWSHSAALAAALTVGGTLGVAGTVALAPAEISLSAADRTLLREGLSMRMEAAPLRLDPGDLQALRQRDAINVDASSILTSATELSKAAKDISSAADRLQQARTDAEAVKTIITRLQTLDEWIQKLTLAIGTGGASSSKALAATIADLNVTLADLNKKLPAEPGLTKAIDDLKNSIKDIGPRRNVRGQEGSR
;
A
#
# COMPACT_ATOMS: atom_id res chain seq x y z
N MET A 1 -38.95 31.03 -26.42
CA MET A 1 -39.10 30.01 -27.47
C MET A 1 -40.39 29.25 -27.16
N GLY A 2 -41.28 29.09 -28.13
CA GLY A 2 -42.62 28.51 -27.92
C GLY A 2 -42.62 27.00 -27.63
N PRO A 3 -43.78 26.41 -27.28
CA PRO A 3 -43.89 25.04 -26.78
C PRO A 3 -43.78 23.92 -27.83
N ASP A 4 -43.72 24.23 -29.13
CA ASP A 4 -44.00 23.23 -30.18
C ASP A 4 -42.77 22.78 -30.99
N ALA A 5 -41.62 22.58 -30.34
CA ALA A 5 -40.51 21.84 -30.94
C ALA A 5 -40.07 20.73 -29.99
N GLU A 6 -40.77 19.59 -30.02
CA GLU A 6 -40.31 18.36 -29.40
C GLU A 6 -38.93 17.99 -29.97
N HIS A 7 -37.93 18.35 -29.21
CA HIS A 7 -36.57 17.96 -29.43
C HIS A 7 -36.45 16.48 -29.01
N PRO A 8 -36.28 15.49 -29.93
CA PRO A 8 -36.10 14.09 -29.54
C PRO A 8 -34.92 13.98 -28.58
N ALA A 9 -35.15 13.35 -27.44
CA ALA A 9 -34.17 13.28 -26.37
C ALA A 9 -32.94 12.45 -26.78
N PRO A 10 -31.73 12.83 -26.29
CA PRO A 10 -30.50 12.18 -26.71
C PRO A 10 -30.42 10.73 -26.26
N SER A 11 -29.69 9.94 -27.03
CA SER A 11 -29.34 8.54 -26.75
C SER A 11 -27.84 8.43 -26.48
N ALA A 12 -27.45 7.45 -25.66
CA ALA A 12 -26.06 7.24 -25.26
C ALA A 12 -25.69 5.76 -25.27
N LEU A 13 -24.49 5.48 -25.76
CA LEU A 13 -23.79 4.23 -25.55
C LEU A 13 -22.72 4.45 -24.48
N CYS A 14 -22.76 3.69 -23.40
CA CYS A 14 -21.77 3.75 -22.32
C CYS A 14 -20.89 2.50 -22.36
N LEU A 15 -19.58 2.69 -22.40
CA LEU A 15 -18.59 1.62 -22.46
C LEU A 15 -17.80 1.62 -21.14
N SER A 16 -17.96 0.55 -20.34
CA SER A 16 -17.41 0.49 -19.00
C SER A 16 -15.88 0.37 -18.96
N GLY A 17 -15.31 0.60 -17.77
CA GLY A 17 -13.93 0.23 -17.48
C GLY A 17 -13.71 -1.28 -17.38
N GLY A 18 -12.45 -1.67 -17.18
CA GLY A 18 -12.04 -3.08 -17.12
C GLY A 18 -10.80 -3.42 -17.96
N GLY A 19 -10.02 -2.43 -18.39
CA GLY A 19 -8.83 -2.64 -19.21
C GLY A 19 -9.14 -3.25 -20.58
N ILE A 20 -8.19 -4.01 -21.13
CA ILE A 20 -8.31 -4.61 -22.46
C ILE A 20 -9.50 -5.57 -22.57
N ARG A 21 -9.86 -6.29 -21.49
CA ARG A 21 -11.05 -7.14 -21.45
C ARG A 21 -12.32 -6.39 -21.86
N SER A 22 -12.54 -5.23 -21.23
CA SER A 22 -13.71 -4.40 -21.51
C SER A 22 -13.67 -3.84 -22.93
N ALA A 23 -12.49 -3.40 -23.38
CA ALA A 23 -12.29 -2.92 -24.74
C ALA A 23 -12.68 -3.97 -25.79
N THR A 24 -12.23 -5.21 -25.61
CA THR A 24 -12.47 -6.32 -26.55
C THR A 24 -13.90 -6.82 -26.52
N PHE A 25 -14.52 -6.95 -25.34
CA PHE A 25 -15.94 -7.29 -25.24
C PHE A 25 -16.83 -6.21 -25.88
N SER A 26 -16.52 -4.94 -25.59
CA SER A 26 -17.23 -3.79 -26.18
C SER A 26 -17.06 -3.72 -27.70
N LEU A 27 -15.90 -4.11 -28.24
CA LEU A 27 -15.70 -4.21 -29.70
C LEU A 27 -16.71 -5.18 -30.32
N GLY A 28 -16.95 -6.34 -29.72
CA GLY A 28 -17.97 -7.28 -30.19
C GLY A 28 -19.38 -6.68 -30.22
N VAL A 29 -19.74 -5.94 -29.16
CA VAL A 29 -21.02 -5.23 -29.08
C VAL A 29 -21.12 -4.16 -30.18
N LEU A 30 -20.06 -3.38 -30.39
CA LEU A 30 -19.99 -2.35 -31.43
C LEU A 30 -20.15 -2.94 -32.83
N GLN A 31 -19.53 -4.10 -33.10
CA GLN A 31 -19.66 -4.81 -34.38
C GLN A 31 -21.11 -5.18 -34.67
N TRP A 32 -21.81 -5.78 -33.70
CA TRP A 32 -23.23 -6.13 -33.85
C TRP A 32 -24.11 -4.89 -34.06
N MET A 33 -23.93 -3.86 -33.22
CA MET A 33 -24.71 -2.62 -33.33
C MET A 33 -24.48 -1.90 -34.66
N ALA A 34 -23.25 -1.93 -35.19
CA ALA A 34 -22.93 -1.40 -36.51
C ALA A 34 -23.59 -2.21 -37.63
N GLN A 35 -23.55 -3.55 -37.56
CA GLN A 35 -24.19 -4.45 -38.52
C GLN A 35 -25.71 -4.23 -38.61
N LYS A 36 -26.36 -3.94 -37.48
CA LYS A 36 -27.79 -3.67 -37.39
C LYS A 36 -28.16 -2.18 -37.58
N GLY A 37 -27.18 -1.31 -37.85
CA GLY A 37 -27.38 0.13 -38.01
C GLY A 37 -27.76 0.88 -36.73
N GLN A 38 -27.83 0.21 -35.58
CA GLN A 38 -28.26 0.77 -34.29
C GLN A 38 -27.21 1.73 -33.69
N LEU A 39 -25.94 1.56 -34.04
CA LEU A 39 -24.87 2.48 -33.62
C LEU A 39 -25.10 3.89 -34.19
N GLN A 40 -25.73 3.98 -35.36
CA GLN A 40 -26.07 5.25 -36.00
C GLN A 40 -27.14 5.99 -35.19
N ASP A 41 -27.92 5.33 -34.33
CA ASP A 41 -28.95 6.02 -33.52
C ASP A 41 -28.37 6.72 -32.27
N MET A 42 -27.07 6.60 -32.00
CA MET A 42 -26.44 7.05 -30.76
C MET A 42 -25.89 8.49 -30.86
N HIS A 43 -26.27 9.34 -29.90
CA HIS A 43 -25.78 10.72 -29.85
C HIS A 43 -24.45 10.84 -29.10
N TYR A 44 -24.31 10.11 -27.99
CA TYR A 44 -23.14 10.13 -27.13
C TYR A 44 -22.47 8.76 -27.04
N VAL A 45 -21.14 8.77 -26.98
CA VAL A 45 -20.34 7.62 -26.55
C VAL A 45 -19.64 7.99 -25.25
N SER A 46 -20.18 7.52 -24.14
CA SER A 46 -19.63 7.73 -22.80
C SER A 46 -18.64 6.63 -22.48
N THR A 47 -17.42 6.98 -22.07
CA THR A 47 -16.35 5.99 -21.90
C THR A 47 -15.64 6.11 -20.56
N VAL A 48 -15.18 4.97 -20.05
CA VAL A 48 -14.37 4.84 -18.84
C VAL A 48 -13.26 3.83 -19.11
N SER A 49 -12.02 4.12 -18.73
CA SER A 49 -10.90 3.18 -18.74
C SER A 49 -10.78 2.36 -20.03
N GLY A 50 -10.94 1.04 -19.96
CA GLY A 50 -10.95 0.13 -21.12
C GLY A 50 -11.97 0.49 -22.22
N GLY A 51 -13.18 0.93 -21.85
CA GLY A 51 -14.16 1.49 -22.79
C GLY A 51 -13.67 2.77 -23.46
N GLY A 52 -12.78 3.51 -22.78
CA GLY A 52 -12.05 4.66 -23.34
C GLY A 52 -11.11 4.27 -24.46
N TYR A 53 -10.49 3.09 -24.41
CA TYR A 53 -9.60 2.62 -25.47
C TYR A 53 -10.37 2.40 -26.77
N ILE A 54 -11.42 1.60 -26.70
CA ILE A 54 -12.19 1.21 -27.89
C ILE A 54 -13.11 2.34 -28.37
N GLY A 55 -13.68 3.14 -27.46
CA GLY A 55 -14.51 4.28 -27.82
C GLY A 55 -13.69 5.39 -28.49
N SER A 56 -12.46 5.63 -28.03
CA SER A 56 -11.54 6.58 -28.68
C SER A 56 -11.06 6.06 -30.03
N TRP A 57 -10.76 4.77 -30.16
CA TRP A 57 -10.45 4.13 -31.44
C TRP A 57 -11.60 4.30 -32.45
N LEU A 58 -12.85 4.06 -32.04
CA LEU A 58 -14.03 4.18 -32.90
C LEU A 58 -14.18 5.60 -33.44
N VAL A 59 -14.23 6.62 -32.56
CA VAL A 59 -14.43 8.01 -32.99
C VAL A 59 -13.23 8.53 -33.79
N ASN A 60 -12.00 8.15 -33.42
CA ASN A 60 -10.81 8.47 -34.19
C ASN A 60 -10.86 7.89 -35.59
N SER A 61 -11.16 6.60 -35.73
CA SER A 61 -11.22 5.95 -37.04
C SER A 61 -12.28 6.54 -37.96
N LEU A 62 -13.45 6.90 -37.42
CA LEU A 62 -14.52 7.56 -38.19
C LEU A 62 -14.14 8.97 -38.65
N VAL A 63 -13.50 9.77 -37.79
CA VAL A 63 -13.01 11.10 -38.16
C VAL A 63 -11.91 10.98 -39.22
N GLN A 64 -11.02 10.00 -39.11
CA GLN A 64 -9.97 9.76 -40.10
C GLN A 64 -10.54 9.31 -41.45
N ALA A 65 -11.56 8.44 -41.46
CA ALA A 65 -12.29 8.07 -42.68
C ALA A 65 -12.90 9.29 -43.35
N ARG A 66 -13.62 10.13 -42.59
CA ARG A 66 -14.18 11.40 -43.09
C ARG A 66 -13.10 12.32 -43.68
N ASN A 67 -11.95 12.45 -43.02
CA ASN A 67 -10.86 13.32 -43.48
C ASN A 67 -10.24 12.82 -44.80
N ARG A 68 -10.35 11.52 -45.11
CA ARG A 68 -9.95 10.94 -46.40
C ARG A 68 -11.04 11.04 -47.48
N GLY A 69 -12.23 11.54 -47.15
CA GLY A 69 -13.38 11.56 -48.04
C GLY A 69 -14.09 10.20 -48.18
N GLU A 70 -13.82 9.24 -47.29
CA GLU A 70 -14.52 7.95 -47.23
C GLU A 70 -15.90 8.12 -46.57
N ASP A 71 -16.88 7.32 -46.99
CA ASP A 71 -18.17 7.25 -46.31
C ASP A 71 -17.99 6.54 -44.94
N ALA A 72 -18.28 7.26 -43.86
CA ALA A 72 -18.20 6.74 -42.50
C ALA A 72 -19.13 5.52 -42.29
N LEU A 73 -20.24 5.45 -43.02
CA LEU A 73 -21.18 4.32 -43.00
C LEU A 73 -20.56 3.08 -43.64
N GLU A 74 -19.85 3.25 -44.76
CA GLU A 74 -19.13 2.17 -45.43
C GLU A 74 -17.99 1.63 -44.55
N TRP A 75 -17.28 2.52 -43.85
CA TRP A 75 -16.28 2.14 -42.86
C TRP A 75 -16.90 1.38 -41.67
N LEU A 76 -18.04 1.81 -41.13
CA LEU A 76 -18.76 1.06 -40.08
C LEU A 76 -19.16 -0.33 -40.56
N ASN A 77 -19.63 -0.45 -41.80
CA ASN A 77 -20.00 -1.72 -42.40
C ASN A 77 -18.78 -2.64 -42.61
N SER A 78 -17.59 -2.09 -42.91
CA SER A 78 -16.36 -2.88 -43.01
C SER A 78 -15.94 -3.42 -41.63
N MET A 79 -16.01 -2.60 -40.59
CA MET A 79 -15.77 -2.99 -39.20
C MET A 79 -16.75 -4.07 -38.71
N ALA A 80 -18.03 -3.92 -39.05
CA ALA A 80 -19.09 -4.88 -38.70
C ALA A 80 -18.91 -6.26 -39.34
N ARG A 81 -18.42 -6.31 -40.59
CA ARG A 81 -18.21 -7.56 -41.34
C ARG A 81 -17.04 -8.39 -40.83
N GLY A 82 -16.08 -7.78 -40.13
CA GLY A 82 -14.96 -8.48 -39.47
C GLY A 82 -14.28 -9.54 -40.34
N CYS A 83 -14.03 -9.25 -41.63
CA CYS A 83 -13.46 -10.23 -42.53
C CYS A 83 -12.01 -10.51 -42.13
N GLY A 84 -11.73 -11.75 -41.72
CA GLY A 84 -10.37 -12.22 -41.51
C GLY A 84 -9.45 -11.87 -42.68
N ALA A 85 -8.18 -11.57 -42.36
CA ALA A 85 -7.11 -11.11 -43.24
C ALA A 85 -7.42 -11.25 -44.74
N ALA A 86 -8.03 -10.21 -45.33
CA ALA A 86 -8.12 -10.11 -46.78
C ALA A 86 -6.68 -10.13 -47.32
N LYS A 87 -6.40 -11.01 -48.28
CA LYS A 87 -5.10 -10.96 -48.96
C LYS A 87 -5.00 -9.60 -49.68
N PRO A 88 -3.81 -8.96 -49.71
CA PRO A 88 -3.62 -7.69 -50.41
C PRO A 88 -4.11 -7.69 -51.87
N GLU A 89 -4.19 -8.88 -52.47
CA GLU A 89 -4.59 -9.13 -53.87
C GLU A 89 -6.10 -8.96 -54.14
N ASP A 90 -6.95 -8.91 -53.11
CA ASP A 90 -8.43 -8.88 -53.27
C ASP A 90 -9.02 -7.47 -53.46
N GLY A 91 -8.20 -6.41 -53.44
CA GLY A 91 -8.67 -5.02 -53.58
C GLY A 91 -9.63 -4.53 -52.49
N ARG A 92 -9.80 -5.30 -51.40
CA ARG A 92 -10.65 -4.93 -50.25
C ARG A 92 -9.86 -4.05 -49.26
N PRO A 93 -10.53 -3.07 -48.61
CA PRO A 93 -9.88 -2.28 -47.57
C PRO A 93 -9.36 -3.18 -46.43
N PRO A 94 -8.21 -2.84 -45.83
CA PRO A 94 -7.61 -3.64 -44.75
C PRO A 94 -8.57 -3.75 -43.55
N ASP A 95 -8.65 -4.95 -42.95
CA ASP A 95 -9.52 -5.23 -41.80
C ASP A 95 -9.21 -4.26 -40.64
N PRO A 96 -10.13 -3.35 -40.28
CA PRO A 96 -9.92 -2.38 -39.20
C PRO A 96 -9.67 -3.04 -37.84
N VAL A 97 -10.12 -4.29 -37.66
CA VAL A 97 -9.98 -5.06 -36.42
C VAL A 97 -8.68 -5.86 -36.38
N ALA A 98 -8.10 -6.21 -37.53
CA ALA A 98 -6.87 -7.00 -37.60
C ALA A 98 -5.70 -6.33 -36.88
N GLN A 99 -5.60 -4.99 -36.96
CA GLN A 99 -4.55 -4.26 -36.26
C GLN A 99 -4.81 -4.24 -34.74
N LEU A 100 -6.05 -4.04 -34.29
CA LEU A 100 -6.38 -4.16 -32.85
C LEU A 100 -6.05 -5.56 -32.30
N ARG A 101 -6.32 -6.61 -33.08
CA ARG A 101 -5.97 -7.99 -32.76
C ARG A 101 -4.46 -8.18 -32.65
N ALA A 102 -3.68 -7.59 -33.56
CA ALA A 102 -2.21 -7.62 -33.52
C ALA A 102 -1.62 -6.87 -32.31
N PHE A 103 -2.33 -5.87 -31.80
CA PHE A 103 -2.00 -5.15 -30.55
C PHE A 103 -2.80 -5.63 -29.33
N SER A 104 -3.32 -6.87 -29.36
CA SER A 104 -3.95 -7.53 -28.19
C SER A 104 -3.01 -7.55 -26.97
N ASN A 105 -1.71 -7.54 -27.19
CA ASN A 105 -0.71 -7.19 -26.18
C ASN A 105 -0.13 -5.79 -26.42
N TYR A 106 -0.85 -4.74 -26.04
CA TYR A 106 -0.47 -3.36 -26.36
C TYR A 106 0.77 -2.86 -25.61
N LEU A 107 1.12 -3.47 -24.46
CA LEU A 107 2.31 -3.11 -23.69
C LEU A 107 3.59 -3.66 -24.33
N SER A 108 3.56 -4.90 -24.82
CA SER A 108 4.70 -5.55 -25.49
C SER A 108 4.20 -6.49 -26.61
N PRO A 109 3.92 -5.96 -27.81
CA PRO A 109 3.24 -6.71 -28.89
C PRO A 109 3.95 -8.00 -29.31
N THR A 110 5.28 -8.02 -29.27
CA THR A 110 6.11 -9.16 -29.67
C THR A 110 6.29 -10.21 -28.57
N GLY A 111 5.80 -9.94 -27.34
CA GLY A 111 5.94 -10.85 -26.19
C GLY A 111 7.39 -11.06 -25.74
N GLY A 112 7.57 -11.73 -24.59
CA GLY A 112 8.90 -12.14 -24.09
C GLY A 112 9.88 -10.99 -23.80
N LEU A 113 11.19 -11.27 -23.94
CA LEU A 113 12.31 -10.34 -23.76
C LEU A 113 12.50 -9.41 -24.99
N SER A 114 11.42 -8.81 -25.48
CA SER A 114 11.47 -7.92 -26.64
C SER A 114 12.12 -6.57 -26.32
N GLY A 115 12.51 -5.84 -27.37
CA GLY A 115 12.98 -4.46 -27.22
C GLY A 115 11.94 -3.54 -26.57
N ASP A 116 10.64 -3.79 -26.79
CA ASP A 116 9.56 -3.05 -26.14
C ASP A 116 9.46 -3.37 -24.63
N ALA A 117 9.63 -4.63 -24.23
CA ALA A 117 9.67 -5.03 -22.82
C ALA A 117 10.87 -4.40 -22.08
N PHE A 118 12.07 -4.45 -22.66
CA PHE A 118 13.23 -3.78 -22.08
C PHE A 118 13.07 -2.26 -22.05
N SER A 119 12.41 -1.66 -23.05
CA SER A 119 12.10 -0.23 -23.03
C SER A 119 11.15 0.13 -21.88
N LEU A 120 10.13 -0.70 -21.60
CA LEU A 120 9.25 -0.51 -20.44
C LEU A 120 10.03 -0.57 -19.13
N VAL A 121 10.88 -1.58 -18.96
CA VAL A 121 11.72 -1.72 -17.76
C VAL A 121 12.68 -0.54 -17.63
N ALA A 122 13.36 -0.16 -18.71
CA ALA A 122 14.30 0.96 -18.72
C ALA A 122 13.61 2.29 -18.39
N ILE A 123 12.43 2.56 -18.96
CA ILE A 123 11.64 3.77 -18.66
C ILE A 123 11.16 3.76 -17.21
N PHE A 124 10.66 2.62 -16.72
CA PHE A 124 10.24 2.46 -15.32
C PHE A 124 11.41 2.72 -14.37
N VAL A 125 12.55 2.06 -14.57
CA VAL A 125 13.77 2.21 -13.75
C VAL A 125 14.28 3.65 -13.81
N ARG A 126 14.39 4.25 -15.00
CA ARG A 126 14.78 5.66 -15.15
C ARG A 126 13.86 6.58 -14.34
N ASN A 127 12.55 6.43 -14.50
CA ASN A 127 11.56 7.28 -13.84
C ASN A 127 11.55 7.06 -12.31
N LEU A 128 11.74 5.81 -11.86
CA LEU A 128 11.90 5.47 -10.45
C LEU A 128 13.15 6.13 -9.86
N LEU A 129 14.31 6.03 -10.53
CA LEU A 129 15.55 6.66 -10.09
C LEU A 129 15.40 8.18 -9.97
N LEU A 130 14.76 8.82 -10.96
CA LEU A 130 14.47 10.25 -10.92
C LEU A 130 13.53 10.62 -9.76
N ASN A 131 12.51 9.81 -9.48
CA ASN A 131 11.61 10.04 -8.34
C ASN A 131 12.35 9.88 -7.00
N VAL A 132 13.23 8.88 -6.89
CA VAL A 132 14.07 8.63 -5.71
C VAL A 132 15.03 9.80 -5.45
N LEU A 133 15.54 10.49 -6.49
CA LEU A 133 16.35 11.70 -6.31
C LEU A 133 15.61 12.85 -5.61
N VAL A 134 14.28 12.86 -5.63
CA VAL A 134 13.47 13.81 -4.85
C VAL A 134 13.19 13.27 -3.44
N TRP A 135 12.69 12.02 -3.36
CA TRP A 135 12.21 11.46 -2.10
C TRP A 135 13.33 11.06 -1.13
N LEU A 136 14.43 10.49 -1.61
CA LEU A 136 15.51 10.04 -0.74
C LEU A 136 16.16 11.21 0.02
N PRO A 137 16.53 12.34 -0.62
CA PRO A 137 17.03 13.51 0.12
C PRO A 137 15.97 14.11 1.05
N LEU A 138 14.70 14.14 0.64
CA LEU A 138 13.60 14.67 1.46
C LEU A 138 13.40 13.85 2.75
N LEU A 139 13.36 12.52 2.64
CA LEU A 139 13.22 11.62 3.79
C LEU A 139 14.49 11.60 4.64
N ALA A 140 15.67 11.66 4.02
CA ALA A 140 16.92 11.80 4.74
C ALA A 140 16.98 13.10 5.54
N ALA A 141 16.53 14.23 4.99
CA ALA A 141 16.42 15.49 5.74
C ALA A 141 15.43 15.40 6.90
N ALA A 142 14.29 14.73 6.72
CA ALA A 142 13.32 14.53 7.80
C ALA A 142 13.91 13.70 8.96
N VAL A 143 14.68 12.65 8.64
CA VAL A 143 15.38 11.79 9.60
C VAL A 143 16.60 12.49 10.25
N ALA A 144 17.09 13.57 9.65
CA ALA A 144 18.14 14.43 10.23
C ALA A 144 17.62 15.27 11.40
N LEU A 145 16.32 15.62 11.42
CA LEU A 145 15.78 16.55 12.41
C LEU A 145 15.90 16.04 13.86
N PRO A 146 15.54 14.78 14.20
CA PRO A 146 15.76 14.26 15.55
C PRO A 146 17.25 14.19 15.92
N ARG A 147 18.13 13.89 14.94
CA ARG A 147 19.59 13.85 15.15
C ARG A 147 20.15 15.23 15.46
N PHE A 148 19.78 16.22 14.66
CA PHE A 148 20.12 17.62 14.90
C PHE A 148 19.70 18.04 16.30
N TYR A 149 18.47 17.70 16.72
CA TYR A 149 17.99 18.05 18.04
C TYR A 149 18.80 17.38 19.15
N VAL A 150 19.05 16.07 19.06
CA VAL A 150 19.91 15.36 20.02
C VAL A 150 21.29 15.99 20.09
N ALA A 151 21.94 16.21 18.93
CA ALA A 151 23.25 16.84 18.82
C ALA A 151 23.27 18.21 19.49
N LEU A 152 22.31 19.09 19.18
CA LEU A 152 22.15 20.42 19.76
C LEU A 152 22.01 20.40 21.28
N LEU A 153 21.33 19.39 21.85
CA LEU A 153 21.13 19.30 23.30
C LEU A 153 22.41 18.98 24.09
N GLY A 154 23.42 18.38 23.47
CA GLY A 154 24.66 18.03 24.17
C GLY A 154 25.87 18.83 23.72
N THR A 155 25.68 19.88 22.93
CA THR A 155 26.75 20.84 22.69
C THR A 155 26.99 21.62 23.98
N PRO A 156 28.23 21.67 24.48
CA PRO A 156 28.56 22.54 25.59
C PRO A 156 28.19 23.98 25.19
N MET A 157 27.66 24.72 26.15
CA MET A 157 27.18 26.09 25.97
C MET A 157 28.22 26.90 25.16
N PRO A 158 27.85 27.51 24.02
CA PRO A 158 28.74 28.47 23.37
C PRO A 158 29.01 29.60 24.37
N PRO A 159 30.23 30.16 24.42
CA PRO A 159 30.58 31.24 25.35
C PRO A 159 29.87 32.53 24.94
N PHE A 160 28.57 32.57 25.17
CA PHE A 160 27.75 33.74 24.97
C PHE A 160 27.79 34.58 26.24
N SER A 161 28.07 35.86 26.08
CA SER A 161 27.99 36.85 27.15
C SER A 161 26.59 36.90 27.77
N GLU A 162 26.46 37.40 29.00
CA GLU A 162 25.17 37.65 29.67
C GLU A 162 24.13 38.36 28.78
N THR A 163 24.61 39.12 27.79
CA THR A 163 23.80 39.81 26.77
C THR A 163 22.96 38.88 25.88
N VAL A 164 23.38 37.65 25.62
CA VAL A 164 22.59 36.69 24.81
C VAL A 164 21.46 36.11 25.65
N TRP A 165 21.68 35.85 26.94
CA TRP A 165 20.64 35.41 27.87
C TRP A 165 19.60 36.51 28.12
N ALA A 166 20.06 37.76 28.17
CA ALA A 166 19.19 38.94 28.17
C ALA A 166 18.34 39.07 26.89
N PHE A 167 18.64 38.34 25.82
CA PHE A 167 17.86 38.34 24.58
C PHE A 167 16.98 37.08 24.44
N VAL A 168 17.51 35.89 24.72
CA VAL A 168 16.81 34.62 24.47
C VAL A 168 15.62 34.42 25.42
N ILE A 169 15.76 34.75 26.71
CA ILE A 169 14.66 34.62 27.68
C ILE A 169 13.48 35.53 27.29
N PRO A 170 13.68 36.83 26.99
CA PRO A 170 12.60 37.68 26.46
C PRO A 170 12.00 37.17 25.15
N VAL A 171 12.78 36.57 24.25
CA VAL A 171 12.25 35.98 23.01
C VAL A 171 11.32 34.80 23.31
N VAL A 172 11.71 33.87 24.19
CA VAL A 172 10.84 32.75 24.61
C VAL A 172 9.56 33.28 25.26
N MET A 173 9.69 34.25 26.17
CA MET A 173 8.55 34.90 26.80
C MET A 173 7.65 35.61 25.78
N ALA A 174 8.22 36.29 24.77
CA ALA A 174 7.47 36.93 23.71
C ALA A 174 6.69 35.93 22.85
N HIS A 175 7.26 34.75 22.57
CA HIS A 175 6.56 33.68 21.85
C HIS A 175 5.36 33.15 22.63
N ILE A 176 5.54 32.89 23.94
CA ILE A 176 4.46 32.45 24.83
C ILE A 176 3.37 33.53 24.92
N VAL A 177 3.75 34.77 25.19
CA VAL A 177 2.83 35.92 25.31
C VAL A 177 2.07 36.16 24.01
N ALA A 178 2.74 36.14 22.86
CA ALA A 178 2.10 36.33 21.56
C ALA A 178 1.14 35.18 21.21
N GLY A 179 1.52 33.93 21.52
CA GLY A 179 0.65 32.76 21.38
C GLY A 179 -0.62 32.89 22.21
N ILE A 180 -0.47 33.21 23.50
CA ILE A 180 -1.60 33.42 24.42
C ILE A 180 -2.45 34.62 23.99
N ALA A 181 -1.83 35.72 23.55
CA ALA A 181 -2.53 36.90 23.08
C ALA A 181 -3.36 36.62 21.82
N TYR A 182 -2.83 35.86 20.86
CA TYR A 182 -3.59 35.41 19.70
C TYR A 182 -4.79 34.58 20.14
N VAL A 183 -4.56 33.59 21.00
CA VAL A 183 -5.59 32.71 21.52
C VAL A 183 -6.70 33.49 22.22
N ALA A 184 -6.35 34.42 23.11
CA ALA A 184 -7.31 35.28 23.80
C ALA A 184 -8.07 36.21 22.83
N ALA A 185 -7.44 36.63 21.72
CA ALA A 185 -8.06 37.50 20.72
C ALA A 185 -8.96 36.78 19.69
N ASP A 186 -8.71 35.50 19.40
CA ASP A 186 -9.36 34.72 18.32
C ASP A 186 -10.55 33.87 18.81
N LEU A 187 -10.95 33.97 20.08
CA LEU A 187 -12.07 33.22 20.63
C LEU A 187 -13.42 33.58 19.95
N PRO A 188 -14.23 32.58 19.52
CA PRO A 188 -15.40 32.76 18.66
C PRO A 188 -16.52 33.66 19.21
N THR A 189 -16.77 33.64 20.52
CA THR A 189 -17.95 34.36 21.04
C THR A 189 -17.83 35.86 20.79
N PHE A 190 -18.94 36.44 20.32
CA PHE A 190 -19.09 37.83 19.89
C PHE A 190 -18.39 38.20 18.57
N HIS A 191 -17.98 37.23 17.75
CA HIS A 191 -17.91 37.51 16.32
C HIS A 191 -19.32 37.84 15.84
N PRO A 192 -19.55 39.02 15.20
CA PRO A 192 -20.87 39.33 14.67
C PRO A 192 -21.28 38.20 13.71
N PRO A 193 -22.55 37.78 13.69
CA PRO A 193 -23.06 36.82 12.71
C PRO A 193 -22.87 37.43 11.31
N GLY A 194 -21.72 37.16 10.71
CA GLY A 194 -21.39 37.54 9.36
C GLY A 194 -21.81 36.45 8.41
N LYS A 195 -21.86 36.79 7.12
CA LYS A 195 -21.99 35.77 6.06
C LYS A 195 -20.96 34.65 6.29
N PRO A 196 -21.33 33.38 6.03
CA PRO A 196 -20.41 32.26 6.16
C PRO A 196 -19.08 32.59 5.47
N ALA A 197 -17.97 32.37 6.17
CA ALA A 197 -16.67 32.74 5.67
C ALA A 197 -16.39 31.99 4.35
N THR A 198 -16.04 32.73 3.29
CA THR A 198 -15.62 32.14 2.02
C THR A 198 -14.46 31.15 2.24
N PRO A 199 -14.29 30.13 1.38
CA PRO A 199 -13.18 29.17 1.48
C PRO A 199 -11.81 29.83 1.65
N GLU A 200 -11.56 30.90 0.88
CA GLU A 200 -10.34 31.71 0.99
C GLU A 200 -10.16 32.34 2.37
N ARG A 201 -11.22 32.93 2.94
CA ARG A 201 -11.17 33.54 4.27
C ARG A 201 -10.86 32.50 5.34
N ARG A 202 -11.44 31.29 5.24
CA ARG A 202 -11.13 30.17 6.16
C ARG A 202 -9.68 29.69 6.03
N SER A 203 -9.15 29.60 4.81
CA SER A 203 -7.73 29.26 4.60
C SER A 203 -6.80 30.29 5.26
N ARG A 204 -7.08 31.60 5.07
CA ARG A 204 -6.32 32.69 5.71
C ARG A 204 -6.38 32.62 7.25
N LEU A 205 -7.54 32.31 7.82
CA LEU A 205 -7.70 32.16 9.28
C LEU A 205 -6.92 30.96 9.83
N ARG A 206 -7.00 29.79 9.18
CA ARG A 206 -6.20 28.60 9.54
C ARG A 206 -4.69 28.89 9.49
N SER A 207 -4.24 29.62 8.47
CA SER A 207 -2.85 30.07 8.35
C SER A 207 -2.42 31.04 9.46
N ARG A 208 -3.32 31.90 9.94
CA ARG A 208 -3.06 32.78 11.09
C ARG A 208 -2.92 32.00 12.39
N PHE A 209 -3.84 31.10 12.70
CA PHE A 209 -3.75 30.21 13.87
C PHE A 209 -2.43 29.43 13.88
N ARG A 210 -2.07 28.83 12.74
CA ARG A 210 -0.82 28.06 12.61
C ARG A 210 0.41 28.91 12.91
N ARG A 211 0.48 30.14 12.39
CA ARG A 211 1.63 31.04 12.58
C ARG A 211 1.71 31.67 13.96
N TRP A 212 0.59 32.18 14.47
CA TRP A 212 0.57 33.05 15.64
C TRP A 212 0.19 32.36 16.95
N ALA A 213 -0.31 31.12 16.92
CA ALA A 213 -0.53 30.31 18.12
C ALA A 213 0.32 29.05 18.08
N PHE A 214 0.05 28.16 17.12
CA PHE A 214 0.64 26.83 17.12
C PHE A 214 2.17 26.85 17.04
N LEU A 215 2.74 27.50 16.01
CA LEU A 215 4.20 27.54 15.81
C LEU A 215 4.94 28.31 16.90
N LEU A 216 4.36 29.39 17.44
CA LEU A 216 5.01 30.16 18.50
C LEU A 216 5.12 29.36 19.80
N ILE A 217 4.06 28.65 20.19
CA ILE A 217 4.06 27.82 21.40
C ILE A 217 5.00 26.61 21.24
N VAL A 218 4.98 25.95 20.07
CA VAL A 218 5.92 24.86 19.78
C VAL A 218 7.36 25.38 19.79
N GLY A 219 7.62 26.53 19.16
CA GLY A 219 8.93 27.18 19.16
C GLY A 219 9.41 27.52 20.57
N ALA A 220 8.53 28.06 21.43
CA ALA A 220 8.85 28.32 22.82
C ALA A 220 9.19 27.04 23.60
N ALA A 221 8.45 25.94 23.39
CA ALA A 221 8.74 24.65 24.02
C ALA A 221 10.10 24.08 23.58
N VAL A 222 10.42 24.13 22.28
CA VAL A 222 11.72 23.71 21.74
C VAL A 222 12.84 24.55 22.32
N LEU A 223 12.71 25.89 22.29
CA LEU A 223 13.71 26.80 22.85
C LEU A 223 13.91 26.55 24.34
N LEU A 224 12.83 26.50 25.13
CA LEU A 224 12.91 26.27 26.57
C LEU A 224 13.56 24.92 26.90
N SER A 225 13.32 23.88 26.09
CA SER A 225 13.97 22.57 26.24
C SER A 225 15.48 22.65 25.96
N VAL A 226 15.89 23.38 24.92
CA VAL A 226 17.31 23.61 24.62
C VAL A 226 17.99 24.43 25.73
N LEU A 227 17.35 25.50 26.22
CA LEU A 227 17.89 26.29 27.34
C LEU A 227 18.04 25.45 28.60
N GLY A 228 17.04 24.62 28.90
CA GLY A 228 17.11 23.66 30.00
C GLY A 228 18.31 22.72 29.86
N ALA A 229 18.60 22.22 28.66
CA ALA A 229 19.76 21.36 28.44
C ALA A 229 21.10 22.10 28.59
N TRP A 230 21.20 23.34 28.12
CA TRP A 230 22.44 24.12 28.17
C TRP A 230 22.75 24.75 29.53
N GLN A 231 21.74 25.08 30.32
CA GLN A 231 21.91 25.80 31.59
C GLN A 231 21.40 24.96 32.76
N ALA A 232 22.34 24.34 33.50
CA ALA A 232 22.02 23.61 34.73
C ALA A 232 21.37 24.53 35.77
N ASP A 233 21.84 25.79 35.88
CA ASP A 233 21.28 26.78 36.81
C ASP A 233 19.79 27.04 36.57
N LEU A 234 19.32 26.98 35.31
CA LEU A 234 17.90 27.17 34.99
C LEU A 234 17.03 26.05 35.58
N ARG A 235 17.59 24.86 35.80
CA ARG A 235 16.92 23.73 36.49
C ARG A 235 16.99 23.89 38.01
N ALA A 236 18.05 24.53 38.51
CA ALA A 236 18.24 24.85 39.92
C ALA A 236 17.43 26.09 40.36
N VAL A 237 16.95 26.92 39.42
CA VAL A 237 16.04 28.03 39.71
C VAL A 237 14.82 27.51 40.46
N HIS A 238 14.54 28.13 41.62
CA HIS A 238 13.41 27.75 42.47
C HIS A 238 12.09 27.81 41.68
N TRP A 239 11.26 26.77 41.81
CA TRP A 239 10.00 26.60 41.07
C TRP A 239 9.06 27.82 41.11
N SER A 240 9.13 28.62 42.18
CA SER A 240 8.34 29.86 42.31
C SER A 240 8.63 30.89 41.23
N VAL A 241 9.85 30.94 40.69
CA VAL A 241 10.22 31.84 39.59
C VAL A 241 9.53 31.43 38.30
N PHE A 242 9.46 30.13 38.01
CA PHE A 242 8.70 29.60 36.87
C PHE A 242 7.21 29.87 37.01
N VAL A 243 6.67 29.72 38.22
CA VAL A 243 5.28 30.09 38.52
C VAL A 243 5.05 31.58 38.29
N GLY A 244 5.93 32.44 38.81
CA GLY A 244 5.85 33.89 38.60
C GLY A 244 5.93 34.28 37.13
N ALA A 245 6.87 33.71 36.38
CA ALA A 245 7.02 33.92 34.94
C ALA A 245 5.80 33.40 34.16
N GLY A 246 5.28 32.23 34.52
CA GLY A 246 4.06 31.65 33.95
C GLY A 246 2.85 32.56 34.17
N VAL A 247 2.63 33.02 35.41
CA VAL A 247 1.57 33.98 35.76
C VAL A 247 1.75 35.29 34.98
N GLY A 248 2.96 35.85 34.94
CA GLY A 248 3.28 37.07 34.21
C GLY A 248 3.01 36.97 32.71
N ALA A 249 3.45 35.88 32.07
CA ALA A 249 3.20 35.63 30.65
C ALA A 249 1.70 35.49 30.33
N HIS A 250 0.95 34.79 31.18
CA HIS A 250 -0.49 34.59 30.99
C HIS A 250 -1.27 35.88 31.21
N LEU A 251 -0.93 36.67 32.24
CA LEU A 251 -1.54 37.98 32.48
C LEU A 251 -1.25 38.96 31.35
N LEU A 252 0.01 39.05 30.91
CA LEU A 252 0.41 39.95 29.82
C LEU A 252 -0.23 39.53 28.50
N GLY A 253 -0.15 38.23 28.15
CA GLY A 253 -0.78 37.69 26.94
C GLY A 253 -2.29 37.88 26.93
N ALA A 254 -2.97 37.60 28.05
CA ALA A 254 -4.41 37.82 28.19
C ALA A 254 -4.77 39.31 28.08
N SER A 255 -3.94 40.21 28.62
CA SER A 255 -4.13 41.67 28.53
C SER A 255 -3.96 42.18 27.11
N LEU A 256 -2.91 41.75 26.40
CA LEU A 256 -2.69 42.09 25.00
C LEU A 256 -3.79 41.53 24.09
N GLY A 257 -4.24 40.30 24.36
CA GLY A 257 -5.39 39.72 23.67
C GLY A 257 -6.69 40.49 23.92
N ALA A 258 -6.92 40.94 25.16
CA ALA A 258 -8.05 41.79 25.51
C ALA A 258 -7.99 43.15 24.81
N LEU A 259 -6.82 43.79 24.75
CA LEU A 259 -6.59 45.03 23.98
C LEU A 259 -6.86 44.83 22.50
N ALA A 260 -6.40 43.71 21.92
CA ALA A 260 -6.67 43.35 20.53
C ALA A 260 -8.15 43.09 20.25
N ARG A 261 -8.93 42.68 21.27
CA ARG A 261 -10.40 42.57 21.17
C ARG A 261 -11.08 43.93 21.24
N ILE A 262 -10.66 44.78 22.18
CA ILE A 262 -11.18 46.15 22.31
C ILE A 262 -10.95 46.93 21.02
N SER A 263 -9.75 46.84 20.42
CA SER A 263 -9.45 47.52 19.15
C SER A 263 -10.26 46.99 17.96
N ARG A 264 -10.78 45.76 18.04
CA ARG A 264 -11.72 45.16 17.06
C ARG A 264 -13.19 45.43 17.41
N GLY A 265 -13.47 46.19 18.47
CA GLY A 265 -14.83 46.44 18.95
C GLY A 265 -15.52 45.22 19.56
N THR A 266 -14.78 44.18 19.98
CA THR A 266 -15.35 42.97 20.60
C THR A 266 -15.22 42.99 22.12
N PRO A 267 -16.23 42.49 22.86
CA PRO A 267 -16.19 42.46 24.32
C PRO A 267 -15.12 41.49 24.85
N THR A 268 -14.56 41.86 26.00
CA THR A 268 -13.46 41.17 26.71
C THR A 268 -13.97 40.40 27.93
N ARG A 269 -13.42 39.22 28.21
CA ARG A 269 -13.85 38.34 29.31
C ARG A 269 -13.01 38.40 30.58
N THR A 270 -11.78 38.88 30.46
CA THR A 270 -10.81 39.00 31.57
C THR A 270 -11.10 40.16 32.51
N LYS A 271 -12.21 40.89 32.30
CA LYS A 271 -12.66 41.98 33.18
C LYS A 271 -13.29 41.48 34.49
N THR A 272 -13.57 40.18 34.62
CA THR A 272 -14.13 39.59 35.84
C THR A 272 -13.02 39.10 36.78
N ALA A 273 -13.25 39.20 38.09
CA ALA A 273 -12.33 38.66 39.10
C ALA A 273 -12.09 37.15 38.90
N ARG A 274 -13.11 36.41 38.45
CA ARG A 274 -13.02 35.00 38.08
C ARG A 274 -12.09 34.77 36.89
N GLY A 275 -12.20 35.60 35.84
CA GLY A 275 -11.32 35.53 34.69
C GLY A 275 -9.86 35.80 35.04
N ALA A 276 -9.60 36.81 35.90
CA ALA A 276 -8.26 37.09 36.40
C ALA A 276 -7.72 35.92 37.24
N ALA A 277 -8.52 35.36 38.16
CA ALA A 277 -8.14 34.21 38.97
C ALA A 277 -7.84 32.96 38.12
N ALA A 278 -8.63 32.71 37.07
CA ALA A 278 -8.40 31.59 36.15
C ALA A 278 -7.09 31.76 35.36
N VAL A 279 -6.79 32.96 34.87
CA VAL A 279 -5.53 33.25 34.16
C VAL A 279 -4.33 33.06 35.10
N ILE A 280 -4.43 33.50 36.36
CA ILE A 280 -3.39 33.30 37.38
C ILE A 280 -3.21 31.80 37.68
N ALA A 281 -4.28 31.06 37.94
CA ALA A 281 -4.21 29.63 38.26
C ALA A 281 -3.59 28.81 37.10
N VAL A 282 -3.97 29.14 35.86
CA VAL A 282 -3.47 28.49 34.64
C VAL A 282 -2.01 28.85 34.38
N GLY A 283 -1.63 30.12 34.58
CA GLY A 283 -0.24 30.55 34.49
C GLY A 283 0.65 29.93 35.55
N ALA A 284 0.16 29.79 36.78
CA ALA A 284 0.86 29.11 37.86
C ALA A 284 1.03 27.61 37.56
N LEU A 285 -0.02 26.94 37.10
CA LEU A 285 0.05 25.53 36.71
C LEU A 285 1.01 25.31 35.53
N GLY A 286 0.91 26.13 34.48
CA GLY A 286 1.81 26.06 33.33
C GLY A 286 3.28 26.27 33.72
N GLY A 287 3.55 27.25 34.60
CA GLY A 287 4.89 27.48 35.15
C GLY A 287 5.40 26.31 35.99
N ALA A 288 4.59 25.80 36.92
CA ALA A 288 4.95 24.67 37.77
C ALA A 288 5.21 23.38 36.97
N LEU A 289 4.36 23.06 35.99
CA LEU A 289 4.55 21.91 35.11
C LEU A 289 5.77 22.06 34.20
N SER A 290 6.05 23.28 33.69
CA SER A 290 7.27 23.53 32.91
C SER A 290 8.52 23.34 33.75
N TYR A 291 8.50 23.79 35.02
CA TYR A 291 9.58 23.50 35.97
C TYR A 291 9.73 21.99 36.20
N LEU A 292 8.63 21.27 36.47
CA LEU A 292 8.70 19.81 36.67
C LEU A 292 9.30 19.09 35.47
N VAL A 293 8.93 19.48 34.24
CA VAL A 293 9.52 18.92 33.02
C VAL A 293 11.04 19.17 32.99
N LEU A 294 11.48 20.40 33.25
CA LEU A 294 12.91 20.74 33.21
C LEU A 294 13.71 20.11 34.36
N ALA A 295 13.16 20.07 35.57
CA ALA A 295 13.82 19.56 36.76
C ALA A 295 13.83 18.02 36.81
N GLN A 296 12.72 17.37 36.47
CA GLN A 296 12.56 15.91 36.60
C GLN A 296 13.03 15.13 35.37
N LEU A 297 12.80 15.63 34.15
CA LEU A 297 13.34 14.98 32.93
C LEU A 297 14.79 15.39 32.65
N GLY A 298 15.28 16.46 33.29
CA GLY A 298 16.63 17.01 33.09
C GLY A 298 17.76 16.33 33.87
N ALA A 299 17.47 15.52 34.89
CA ALA A 299 18.40 14.82 35.79
C ALA A 299 19.44 15.71 36.54
N PRO A 300 19.92 15.26 37.73
CA PRO A 300 20.25 16.13 38.87
C PRO A 300 21.65 16.74 38.86
N ASP A 301 21.80 17.67 39.80
CA ASP A 301 22.95 18.53 40.11
C ASP A 301 24.30 17.80 40.05
N ASP A 302 25.27 18.46 39.40
CA ASP A 302 26.71 18.15 39.35
C ASP A 302 27.22 17.27 38.18
N GLY A 303 27.22 17.82 36.97
CA GLY A 303 28.10 17.41 35.85
C GLY A 303 27.45 17.43 34.45
N PRO A 304 28.23 17.39 33.35
CA PRO A 304 27.69 17.13 32.00
C PRO A 304 26.86 15.83 32.03
N PRO A 305 25.78 15.72 31.23
CA PRO A 305 24.68 14.77 31.46
C PRO A 305 25.20 13.36 31.78
N THR A 306 25.04 12.93 33.04
CA THR A 306 25.41 11.60 33.50
C THR A 306 24.41 10.58 32.95
N THR A 307 24.91 9.70 32.08
CA THR A 307 24.24 8.71 31.22
C THR A 307 23.59 9.24 29.94
N ASP A 308 24.23 8.92 28.81
CA ASP A 308 23.73 8.98 27.43
C ASP A 308 22.23 8.71 27.24
N GLN A 309 21.65 7.84 28.07
CA GLN A 309 20.24 7.45 28.00
C GLN A 309 19.28 8.59 28.38
N GLN A 310 19.65 9.40 29.37
CA GLN A 310 18.82 10.51 29.83
C GLN A 310 18.71 11.62 28.77
N ARG A 311 19.80 11.94 28.07
CA ARG A 311 19.78 12.89 26.94
C ARG A 311 18.82 12.43 25.84
N LEU A 312 18.80 11.14 25.52
CA LEU A 312 17.89 10.57 24.52
C LEU A 312 16.42 10.61 24.99
N LEU A 313 16.16 10.32 26.27
CA LEU A 313 14.83 10.45 26.88
C LEU A 313 14.36 11.91 26.89
N TYR A 314 15.21 12.84 27.29
CA TYR A 314 14.93 14.28 27.31
C TYR A 314 14.61 14.78 25.89
N ALA A 315 15.41 14.40 24.89
CA ALA A 315 15.16 14.75 23.49
C ALA A 315 13.79 14.25 22.98
N THR A 316 13.39 13.07 23.44
CA THR A 316 12.14 12.42 23.03
C THR A 316 10.92 13.03 23.71
N PHE A 317 11.01 13.38 25.00
CA PHE A 317 9.84 13.69 25.83
C PHE A 317 9.73 15.13 26.32
N ALA A 318 10.81 15.92 26.39
CA ALA A 318 10.74 17.27 26.97
C ALA A 318 9.77 18.19 26.21
N VAL A 319 9.90 18.29 24.88
CA VAL A 319 9.03 19.12 24.04
C VAL A 319 7.57 18.63 24.05
N PRO A 320 7.28 17.33 23.87
CA PRO A 320 5.94 16.78 24.11
C PRO A 320 5.38 17.09 25.50
N ALA A 321 6.17 16.98 26.55
CA ALA A 321 5.73 17.23 27.92
C ALA A 321 5.43 18.72 28.17
N MET A 322 6.24 19.64 27.64
CA MET A 322 5.98 21.09 27.68
C MET A 322 4.71 21.49 26.91
N THR A 323 4.53 20.93 25.72
CA THR A 323 3.31 21.18 24.93
C THR A 323 2.07 20.54 25.57
N ALA A 324 2.23 19.39 26.24
CA ALA A 324 1.20 18.77 27.06
C ALA A 324 0.89 19.55 28.35
N ALA A 325 1.89 20.21 28.96
CA ALA A 325 1.68 21.10 30.10
C ALA A 325 0.83 22.31 29.71
N PHE A 326 1.12 22.93 28.55
CA PHE A 326 0.26 23.97 27.99
C PHE A 326 -1.15 23.45 27.69
N TRP A 327 -1.26 22.25 27.11
CA TRP A 327 -2.55 21.60 26.87
C TRP A 327 -3.38 21.41 28.15
N LEU A 328 -2.76 20.92 29.24
CA LEU A 328 -3.42 20.72 30.52
C LEU A 328 -3.84 22.05 31.15
N ALA A 329 -2.97 23.06 31.08
CA ALA A 329 -3.25 24.42 31.51
C ALA A 329 -4.47 25.01 30.77
N MET A 330 -4.54 24.85 29.45
CA MET A 330 -5.69 25.31 28.65
C MET A 330 -6.97 24.50 28.90
N THR A 331 -6.83 23.21 29.21
CA THR A 331 -7.97 22.36 29.59
C THR A 331 -8.57 22.81 30.93
N LEU A 332 -7.70 23.13 31.91
CA LEU A 332 -8.13 23.72 33.18
C LEU A 332 -8.80 25.09 32.96
N TYR A 333 -8.23 25.94 32.11
CA TYR A 333 -8.83 27.23 31.75
C TYR A 333 -10.26 27.07 31.20
N ALA A 334 -10.46 26.13 30.27
CA ALA A 334 -11.76 25.85 29.68
C ALA A 334 -12.78 25.36 30.72
N GLY A 335 -12.34 24.58 31.72
CA GLY A 335 -13.16 24.14 32.85
C GLY A 335 -13.53 25.27 33.81
N LEU A 336 -12.55 26.05 34.25
CA LEU A 336 -12.74 27.19 35.17
C LEU A 336 -13.62 28.29 34.56
N MET A 337 -13.48 28.51 33.25
CA MET A 337 -14.26 29.50 32.50
C MET A 337 -15.54 28.90 31.89
N SER A 338 -15.95 27.69 32.27
CA SER A 338 -17.11 27.00 31.66
C SER A 338 -18.42 27.78 31.76
N GLN A 339 -18.63 28.52 32.86
CA GLN A 339 -19.80 29.38 33.07
C GLN A 339 -19.75 30.68 32.25
N ASP A 340 -18.56 31.15 31.88
CA ASP A 340 -18.29 32.42 31.20
C ASP A 340 -17.88 32.22 29.71
N THR A 341 -17.88 30.98 29.23
CA THR A 341 -17.54 30.59 27.85
C THR A 341 -18.75 29.95 27.18
N SER A 342 -18.91 30.20 25.88
CA SER A 342 -19.93 29.50 25.09
C SER A 342 -19.43 28.13 24.65
N GLU A 343 -20.35 27.29 24.18
CA GLU A 343 -20.00 26.01 23.54
C GLU A 343 -19.03 26.21 22.36
N SER A 344 -19.21 27.28 21.59
CA SER A 344 -18.33 27.58 20.45
C SER A 344 -16.88 27.84 20.85
N ASP A 345 -16.64 28.44 22.02
CA ASP A 345 -15.28 28.61 22.54
C ASP A 345 -14.70 27.30 23.02
N ARG A 346 -15.51 26.48 23.71
CA ARG A 346 -15.07 25.15 24.17
C ARG A 346 -14.66 24.27 23.00
N GLU A 347 -15.42 24.28 21.91
CA GLU A 347 -15.07 23.58 20.67
C GLU A 347 -13.79 24.16 20.02
N TRP A 348 -13.62 25.48 20.02
CA TRP A 348 -12.38 26.11 19.53
C TRP A 348 -11.17 25.64 20.35
N TRP A 349 -11.30 25.61 21.69
CA TRP A 349 -10.27 25.10 22.59
C TRP A 349 -9.93 23.64 22.28
N ALA A 350 -10.94 22.77 22.16
CA ALA A 350 -10.76 21.36 21.83
C ALA A 350 -10.04 21.15 20.49
N ARG A 351 -10.38 21.92 19.45
CA ARG A 351 -9.73 21.84 18.14
C ARG A 351 -8.31 22.38 18.13
N ALA A 352 -8.07 23.49 18.83
CA ALA A 352 -6.73 24.07 18.97
C ALA A 352 -5.82 23.10 19.73
N THR A 353 -6.28 22.60 20.88
CA THR A 353 -5.59 21.63 21.72
C THR A 353 -5.23 20.33 21.01
N ALA A 354 -6.13 19.81 20.18
CA ALA A 354 -5.87 18.64 19.36
C ALA A 354 -4.68 18.81 18.39
N GLN A 355 -4.34 20.03 17.96
CA GLN A 355 -3.19 20.26 17.08
C GLN A 355 -1.86 20.07 17.82
N TRP A 356 -1.74 20.59 19.05
CA TRP A 356 -0.55 20.35 19.87
C TRP A 356 -0.42 18.89 20.26
N LEU A 357 -1.52 18.20 20.60
CA LEU A 357 -1.50 16.76 20.86
C LEU A 357 -1.00 15.95 19.65
N LYS A 358 -1.49 16.25 18.45
CA LYS A 358 -1.01 15.61 17.20
C LYS A 358 0.48 15.85 17.00
N PHE A 359 0.97 17.06 17.28
CA PHE A 359 2.38 17.38 17.21
C PHE A 359 3.20 16.58 18.23
N SER A 360 2.78 16.51 19.49
CA SER A 360 3.45 15.74 20.54
C SER A 360 3.56 14.26 20.18
N LEU A 361 2.47 13.66 19.67
CA LEU A 361 2.47 12.27 19.18
C LEU A 361 3.40 12.08 17.97
N GLY A 362 3.35 13.00 17.01
CA GLY A 362 4.24 12.97 15.84
C GLY A 362 5.73 13.11 16.20
N TRP A 363 6.05 13.98 17.16
CA TRP A 363 7.39 14.15 17.71
C TRP A 363 7.88 12.84 18.35
N MET A 364 7.10 12.26 19.27
CA MET A 364 7.46 11.00 19.91
C MET A 364 7.60 9.85 18.90
N ALA A 365 6.76 9.80 17.87
CA ALA A 365 6.87 8.80 16.81
C ALA A 365 8.15 8.98 15.97
N ALA A 366 8.48 10.21 15.57
CA ALA A 366 9.69 10.50 14.80
C ALA A 366 10.97 10.21 15.61
N PHE A 367 11.01 10.63 16.87
CA PHE A 367 12.13 10.36 17.77
C PHE A 367 12.20 8.87 18.16
N GLY A 368 11.06 8.22 18.38
CA GLY A 368 10.96 6.77 18.56
C GLY A 368 11.57 6.01 17.39
N LEU A 369 11.23 6.39 16.16
CA LEU A 369 11.73 5.76 14.94
C LEU A 369 13.24 5.99 14.73
N VAL A 370 13.73 7.20 15.00
CA VAL A 370 15.13 7.55 14.74
C VAL A 370 16.05 7.13 15.88
N ILE A 371 15.64 7.25 17.13
CA ILE A 371 16.49 7.02 18.29
C ILE A 371 16.29 5.61 18.85
N TRP A 372 15.04 5.24 19.13
CA TRP A 372 14.74 4.07 19.96
C TRP A 372 14.56 2.79 19.17
N LEU A 373 13.98 2.85 17.97
CA LEU A 373 13.72 1.69 17.13
C LEU A 373 15.00 0.97 16.63
N PRO A 374 16.08 1.68 16.21
CA PRO A 374 17.26 1.02 15.67
C PRO A 374 18.06 0.24 16.73
N LEU A 375 18.08 0.70 17.98
CA LEU A 375 18.88 0.10 19.06
C LEU A 375 18.56 -1.39 19.30
N PRO A 376 17.33 -1.81 19.63
CA PRO A 376 17.01 -3.23 19.86
C PRO A 376 17.11 -4.07 18.58
N ILE A 377 16.94 -3.47 17.40
CA ILE A 377 17.11 -4.15 16.11
C ILE A 377 18.58 -4.49 15.90
N LEU A 378 19.48 -3.52 16.11
CA LEU A 378 20.93 -3.73 16.02
C LEU A 378 21.44 -4.69 17.10
N ASP A 379 20.85 -4.69 18.30
CA ASP A 379 21.17 -5.66 19.34
C ASP A 379 20.84 -7.09 18.90
N ARG A 380 19.65 -7.30 18.33
CA ARG A 380 19.22 -8.63 17.85
C ARG A 380 19.99 -9.09 16.61
N LEU A 381 20.31 -8.18 15.68
CA LEU A 381 21.04 -8.50 14.45
C LEU A 381 22.55 -8.67 14.67
N GLY A 382 23.13 -7.93 15.62
CA GLY A 382 24.54 -8.03 15.99
C GLY A 382 24.87 -9.26 16.83
N ALA A 383 23.86 -9.95 17.37
CA ALA A 383 24.01 -11.21 18.09
C ALA A 383 24.03 -12.46 17.17
N GLN A 384 23.98 -12.28 15.84
CA GLN A 384 23.86 -13.37 14.86
C GLN A 384 24.98 -13.40 13.79
N GLY A 385 26.19 -12.87 14.08
CA GLY A 385 27.40 -13.08 13.25
C GLY A 385 28.07 -11.82 12.67
N PRO A 386 28.96 -11.95 11.65
CA PRO A 386 29.89 -10.91 11.16
C PRO A 386 29.24 -9.68 10.50
N THR A 387 27.92 -9.58 10.56
CA THR A 387 27.08 -8.48 10.10
C THR A 387 27.40 -7.14 10.76
N ALA A 388 28.08 -7.10 11.91
CA ALA A 388 28.58 -5.86 12.53
C ALA A 388 29.48 -5.04 11.57
N VAL A 389 30.24 -5.70 10.68
CA VAL A 389 31.10 -5.06 9.67
C VAL A 389 30.30 -4.35 8.57
N GLN A 390 29.14 -4.91 8.18
CA GLN A 390 28.32 -4.34 7.10
C GLN A 390 27.58 -3.07 7.53
N PHE A 391 27.26 -2.94 8.81
CA PHE A 391 26.63 -1.73 9.37
C PHE A 391 27.65 -0.60 9.61
N GLY A 392 28.90 -0.91 9.95
CA GLY A 392 29.98 0.07 10.14
C GLY A 392 30.57 0.62 8.82
N LEU A 393 30.73 -0.22 7.80
CA LEU A 393 31.39 0.18 6.53
C LEU A 393 30.37 0.51 5.42
N GLY A 394 29.32 1.28 5.77
CA GLY A 394 28.35 1.95 4.89
C GLY A 394 27.94 1.28 3.56
N SER A 395 27.42 0.06 3.67
CA SER A 395 26.53 -0.58 2.69
C SER A 395 25.05 -0.62 3.17
N GLY A 396 24.77 0.06 4.29
CA GLY A 396 23.61 -0.21 5.17
C GLY A 396 22.22 -0.14 4.54
N VAL A 397 21.95 0.76 3.59
CA VAL A 397 20.60 0.86 3.00
C VAL A 397 20.32 -0.33 2.07
N LEU A 398 21.26 -0.61 1.16
CA LEU A 398 21.10 -1.67 0.16
C LEU A 398 21.26 -3.06 0.78
N GLY A 399 22.18 -3.23 1.74
CA GLY A 399 22.36 -4.48 2.47
C GLY A 399 21.15 -4.85 3.33
N VAL A 400 20.54 -3.88 4.03
CA VAL A 400 19.31 -4.09 4.80
C VAL A 400 18.13 -4.40 3.90
N LEU A 401 17.94 -3.64 2.81
CA LEU A 401 16.87 -3.90 1.85
C LEU A 401 17.02 -5.28 1.19
N THR A 402 18.23 -5.67 0.79
CA THR A 402 18.48 -6.97 0.16
C THR A 402 18.25 -8.13 1.14
N SER A 403 18.69 -7.98 2.39
CA SER A 403 18.50 -8.99 3.44
C SER A 403 17.03 -9.15 3.82
N LEU A 404 16.30 -8.04 3.91
CA LEU A 404 14.85 -8.06 4.14
C LEU A 404 14.11 -8.68 2.96
N LEU A 405 14.38 -8.26 1.73
CA LEU A 405 13.75 -8.84 0.53
C LEU A 405 14.03 -10.36 0.43
N GLY A 406 15.25 -10.79 0.76
CA GLY A 406 15.61 -12.22 0.82
C GLY A 406 14.83 -13.00 1.89
N TYR A 407 14.65 -12.43 3.08
CA TYR A 407 13.84 -13.03 4.15
C TYR A 407 12.36 -13.12 3.78
N TRP A 408 11.81 -12.05 3.20
CA TRP A 408 10.41 -11.95 2.80
C TRP A 408 10.07 -12.94 1.69
N SER A 409 10.97 -13.11 0.72
CA SER A 409 10.83 -14.11 -0.35
C SER A 409 10.77 -15.53 0.21
N LYS A 410 11.66 -15.87 1.16
CA LYS A 410 11.71 -17.22 1.76
C LYS A 410 10.55 -17.53 2.71
N ASN A 411 9.99 -16.53 3.40
CA ASN A 411 8.96 -16.72 4.43
C ASN A 411 7.57 -16.20 4.04
N TYR A 412 7.32 -16.00 2.74
CA TYR A 412 6.13 -15.34 2.21
C TYR A 412 4.81 -15.90 2.80
N ASP A 413 4.64 -17.22 2.83
CA ASP A 413 3.40 -17.85 3.31
C ASP A 413 3.18 -17.71 4.82
N GLU A 414 4.26 -17.72 5.61
CA GLU A 414 4.18 -17.52 7.06
C GLU A 414 3.87 -16.06 7.40
N VAL A 415 4.56 -15.14 6.74
CA VAL A 415 4.35 -13.70 6.91
C VAL A 415 2.94 -13.31 6.46
N LYS A 416 2.46 -13.84 5.33
CA LYS A 416 1.09 -13.64 4.84
C LYS A 416 0.06 -14.14 5.85
N ARG A 417 0.23 -15.35 6.42
CA ARG A 417 -0.69 -15.87 7.46
C ARG A 417 -0.71 -15.01 8.72
N LYS A 418 0.46 -14.61 9.23
CA LYS A 418 0.56 -13.75 10.43
C LYS A 418 -0.06 -12.38 10.18
N ALA A 419 0.23 -11.78 9.02
CA ALA A 419 -0.37 -10.53 8.61
C ALA A 419 -1.90 -10.66 8.49
N GLN A 420 -2.42 -11.75 7.92
CA GLN A 420 -3.86 -12.03 7.86
C GLN A 420 -4.49 -12.18 9.25
N SER A 421 -3.78 -12.78 10.22
CA SER A 421 -4.24 -12.86 11.62
C SER A 421 -4.37 -11.47 12.25
N VAL A 422 -3.41 -10.58 12.00
CA VAL A 422 -3.46 -9.19 12.49
C VAL A 422 -4.59 -8.41 11.82
N VAL A 423 -4.78 -8.59 10.51
CA VAL A 423 -5.90 -8.01 9.74
C VAL A 423 -7.23 -8.41 10.36
N ASN A 424 -7.42 -9.69 10.67
CA ASN A 424 -8.65 -10.19 11.27
C ASN A 424 -8.88 -9.65 12.70
N ALA A 425 -7.80 -9.42 13.46
CA ALA A 425 -7.88 -8.93 14.84
C ALA A 425 -8.07 -7.40 14.95
N THR A 426 -7.49 -6.64 14.02
CA THR A 426 -7.44 -5.15 14.07
C THR A 426 -8.40 -4.47 13.09
N GLY A 427 -8.92 -5.21 12.10
CA GLY A 427 -9.73 -4.66 11.02
C GLY A 427 -8.94 -3.83 10.00
N ILE A 428 -7.61 -3.74 10.12
CA ILE A 428 -6.74 -3.03 9.18
C ILE A 428 -6.60 -3.84 7.89
N LYS A 429 -6.60 -3.18 6.72
CA LYS A 429 -6.41 -3.89 5.44
C LYS A 429 -4.98 -4.42 5.32
N LEU A 430 -4.80 -5.65 4.80
CA LEU A 430 -3.49 -6.28 4.63
C LEU A 430 -2.49 -5.38 3.89
N LEU A 431 -2.96 -4.70 2.84
CA LEU A 431 -2.14 -3.79 2.04
C LEU A 431 -1.63 -2.58 2.84
N GLU A 432 -2.41 -2.05 3.78
CA GLU A 432 -2.01 -0.93 4.64
C GLU A 432 -0.93 -1.34 5.63
N LEU A 433 -1.03 -2.54 6.20
CA LEU A 433 0.00 -3.10 7.08
C LEU A 433 1.32 -3.30 6.32
N MET A 434 1.26 -3.87 5.12
CA MET A 434 2.42 -4.06 4.25
C MET A 434 3.06 -2.73 3.87
N ALA A 435 2.25 -1.74 3.49
CA ALA A 435 2.74 -0.40 3.16
C ALA A 435 3.42 0.26 4.37
N GLY A 436 2.81 0.19 5.55
CA GLY A 436 3.39 0.71 6.79
C GLY A 436 4.75 0.09 7.11
N LEU A 437 4.91 -1.22 6.89
CA LEU A 437 6.19 -1.89 7.08
C LEU A 437 7.25 -1.41 6.09
N VAL A 438 6.90 -1.28 4.80
CA VAL A 438 7.84 -0.77 3.78
C VAL A 438 8.33 0.63 4.15
N VAL A 439 7.42 1.51 4.58
CA VAL A 439 7.78 2.86 5.06
C VAL A 439 8.73 2.79 6.25
N LEU A 440 8.42 1.95 7.24
CA LEU A 440 9.26 1.76 8.42
C LEU A 440 10.67 1.28 8.05
N THR A 441 10.76 0.28 7.16
CA THR A 441 12.02 -0.27 6.66
C THR A 441 12.85 0.79 5.94
N VAL A 442 12.24 1.57 5.04
CA VAL A 442 12.95 2.63 4.30
C VAL A 442 13.46 3.71 5.26
N LEU A 443 12.64 4.17 6.20
CA LEU A 443 13.05 5.19 7.18
C LEU A 443 14.15 4.67 8.11
N LEU A 444 14.06 3.41 8.55
CA LEU A 444 15.11 2.76 9.35
C LEU A 444 16.42 2.66 8.55
N ALA A 445 16.36 2.23 7.29
CA ALA A 445 17.53 2.14 6.43
C ALA A 445 18.20 3.52 6.24
N ILE A 446 17.41 4.57 5.97
CA ILE A 446 17.90 5.96 5.88
C ILE A 446 18.52 6.41 7.21
N SER A 447 17.89 6.07 8.34
CA SER A 447 18.43 6.38 9.68
C SER A 447 19.78 5.71 9.91
N LEU A 448 19.92 4.42 9.61
CA LEU A 448 21.20 3.72 9.72
C LEU A 448 22.24 4.29 8.74
N GLY A 449 21.83 4.65 7.52
CA GLY A 449 22.68 5.30 6.52
C GLY A 449 23.25 6.64 6.98
N TRP A 450 22.45 7.45 7.68
CA TRP A 450 22.93 8.68 8.34
C TRP A 450 24.05 8.40 9.34
N SER A 451 23.87 7.40 10.20
CA SER A 451 24.87 7.08 11.22
C SER A 451 26.17 6.57 10.59
N ALA A 452 26.08 5.74 9.54
CA ALA A 452 27.27 5.30 8.79
C ALA A 452 27.97 6.46 8.06
N ALA A 453 27.22 7.42 7.52
CA ALA A 453 27.80 8.60 6.88
C ALA A 453 28.54 9.49 7.88
N LEU A 454 27.94 9.75 9.04
CA LEU A 454 28.55 10.57 10.10
C LEU A 454 29.80 9.91 10.68
N ASP A 455 29.78 8.59 10.94
CA ASP A 455 30.95 7.84 11.42
C ASP A 455 32.15 7.99 10.47
N ARG A 456 31.90 7.89 9.15
CA ARG A 456 32.93 8.11 8.12
C ARG A 456 33.41 9.56 8.06
N CYS A 457 32.52 10.53 8.16
CA CYS A 457 32.89 11.95 8.12
C CYS A 457 33.79 12.35 9.30
N HIS A 458 33.60 11.73 10.47
CA HIS A 458 34.37 12.04 11.68
C HIS A 458 35.59 11.12 11.90
N HIS A 459 35.80 10.10 11.06
CA HIS A 459 36.94 9.18 11.14
C HIS A 459 37.20 8.63 12.56
N TRP A 460 36.16 8.14 13.22
CA TRP A 460 36.28 7.65 14.61
C TRP A 460 37.01 6.30 14.68
N ASP A 461 38.35 6.29 14.71
CA ASP A 461 39.19 5.07 14.71
C ASP A 461 38.84 4.01 15.78
N TRP A 462 38.20 4.41 16.87
CA TRP A 462 37.79 3.49 17.94
C TRP A 462 36.51 2.71 17.60
N THR A 463 35.63 3.23 16.72
CA THR A 463 34.42 2.50 16.28
C THR A 463 34.80 1.28 15.45
N GLU A 464 35.77 1.42 14.54
CA GLU A 464 36.36 0.30 13.79
C GLU A 464 37.01 -0.72 14.73
N ARG A 465 37.81 -0.26 15.70
CA ARG A 465 38.45 -1.13 16.68
C ARG A 465 37.48 -1.90 17.56
N ILE A 466 36.36 -1.30 17.97
CA ILE A 466 35.32 -2.01 18.74
C ILE A 466 34.66 -3.09 17.89
N CYS A 467 34.31 -2.78 16.64
CA CYS A 467 33.74 -3.77 15.73
C CYS A 467 34.71 -4.95 15.54
N LEU A 468 36.00 -4.68 15.28
CA LEU A 468 37.03 -5.72 15.12
C LEU A 468 37.24 -6.54 16.40
N ARG A 469 37.23 -5.89 17.57
CA ARG A 469 37.38 -6.56 18.87
C ARG A 469 36.20 -7.47 19.18
N ASP A 470 34.97 -7.03 18.94
CA ASP A 470 33.78 -7.85 19.15
C ASP A 470 33.74 -9.03 18.17
N ILE A 471 34.15 -8.83 16.92
CA ILE A 471 34.32 -9.93 15.95
C ILE A 471 35.36 -10.93 16.46
N SER A 472 36.50 -10.45 16.95
CA SER A 472 37.52 -11.31 17.53
C SER A 472 37.00 -12.03 18.78
N ALA A 473 36.22 -11.37 19.63
CA ALA A 473 35.63 -11.95 20.82
C ALA A 473 34.57 -13.01 20.48
N GLU A 474 33.73 -12.78 19.47
CA GLU A 474 32.75 -13.74 18.98
C GLU A 474 33.45 -14.93 18.30
N THR A 475 34.50 -14.68 17.53
CA THR A 475 35.34 -15.75 16.94
C THR A 475 36.03 -16.57 18.02
N ASN A 476 36.54 -15.92 19.08
CA ASN A 476 37.18 -16.59 20.20
C ASN A 476 36.17 -17.34 21.06
N PHE A 477 34.97 -16.80 21.30
CA PHE A 477 33.88 -17.48 21.99
C PHE A 477 33.42 -18.72 21.23
N LEU A 478 33.29 -18.64 19.90
CA LEU A 478 32.98 -19.81 19.06
C LEU A 478 34.13 -20.83 19.10
N ARG A 479 35.39 -20.39 19.09
CA ARG A 479 36.55 -21.28 19.28
C ARG A 479 36.55 -21.93 20.66
N GLU A 480 36.26 -21.19 21.72
CA GLU A 480 36.17 -21.69 23.10
C GLU A 480 34.99 -22.65 23.26
N GLN A 481 33.81 -22.36 22.70
CA GLN A 481 32.70 -23.32 22.69
C GLN A 481 33.08 -24.59 21.94
N THR A 482 33.74 -24.47 20.79
CA THR A 482 34.18 -25.64 20.02
C THR A 482 35.25 -26.42 20.79
N ALA A 483 36.15 -25.74 21.49
CA ALA A 483 37.17 -26.35 22.33
C ALA A 483 36.57 -27.03 23.57
N LEU A 484 35.60 -26.40 24.26
CA LEU A 484 34.88 -26.96 25.40
C LEU A 484 34.02 -28.16 24.99
N VAL A 485 33.43 -28.15 23.79
CA VAL A 485 32.73 -29.33 23.24
C VAL A 485 33.73 -30.45 22.93
N ALA A 486 34.88 -30.13 22.33
CA ALA A 486 35.92 -31.11 22.07
C ALA A 486 36.52 -31.68 23.38
N GLU A 487 36.70 -30.85 24.41
CA GLU A 487 37.24 -31.21 25.72
C GLU A 487 36.22 -31.98 26.57
N SER A 488 34.93 -31.66 26.43
CA SER A 488 33.79 -32.44 26.94
C SER A 488 33.72 -33.81 26.27
N GLU A 489 33.86 -33.89 24.95
CA GLU A 489 33.91 -35.16 24.22
C GLU A 489 35.13 -35.99 24.61
N GLN A 490 36.30 -35.35 24.79
CA GLN A 490 37.53 -35.99 25.23
C GLN A 490 37.39 -36.51 26.68
N SER A 491 36.88 -35.69 27.59
CA SER A 491 36.63 -36.07 28.99
C SER A 491 35.58 -37.17 29.11
N ALA A 492 34.56 -37.18 28.24
CA ALA A 492 33.58 -38.26 28.16
C ALA A 492 34.21 -39.57 27.64
N ARG A 493 35.16 -39.49 26.70
CA ARG A 493 35.95 -40.64 26.22
C ARG A 493 36.91 -41.17 27.29
N ASP A 494 37.57 -40.29 28.03
CA ASP A 494 38.53 -40.65 29.08
C ASP A 494 37.82 -41.20 30.33
N ALA A 495 36.67 -40.62 30.72
CA ALA A 495 35.82 -41.15 31.79
C ALA A 495 35.18 -42.50 31.43
N ALA A 496 34.86 -42.72 30.15
CA ALA A 496 34.42 -44.02 29.64
C ALA A 496 35.54 -45.08 29.64
N GLN A 497 36.82 -44.67 29.53
CA GLN A 497 37.97 -45.57 29.60
C GLN A 497 38.41 -45.91 31.03
N GLN A 498 38.17 -45.05 32.03
CA GLN A 498 38.69 -45.24 33.39
C GLN A 498 37.66 -45.68 34.45
N GLY A 499 36.38 -45.83 34.12
CA GLY A 499 35.40 -46.48 35.00
C GLY A 499 35.23 -45.84 36.39
N GLN A 500 35.48 -44.53 36.52
CA GLN A 500 35.26 -43.79 37.77
C GLN A 500 34.21 -42.70 37.60
N ALA A 501 33.25 -42.69 38.54
CA ALA A 501 32.19 -41.70 38.64
C ALA A 501 32.75 -40.34 39.07
N GLY A 502 33.08 -39.48 38.10
CA GLY A 502 33.49 -38.08 38.32
C GLY A 502 32.29 -37.14 38.38
N ARG A 503 31.67 -37.00 39.56
CA ARG A 503 30.54 -36.10 39.81
C ARG A 503 31.02 -34.87 40.59
N GLN A 504 31.87 -34.00 40.03
CA GLN A 504 32.23 -32.75 40.75
C GLN A 504 32.90 -31.58 39.99
N THR A 505 33.09 -31.60 38.67
CA THR A 505 33.91 -30.56 38.00
C THR A 505 33.15 -29.48 37.22
N VAL A 506 31.82 -29.45 37.24
CA VAL A 506 31.04 -28.46 36.44
C VAL A 506 30.39 -27.37 37.31
N GLN A 507 30.29 -27.55 38.63
CA GLN A 507 29.67 -26.56 39.52
C GLN A 507 30.60 -25.40 39.94
N ASP A 508 31.92 -25.53 39.77
CA ASP A 508 32.88 -24.50 40.19
C ASP A 508 33.19 -23.46 39.10
N ALA A 509 32.71 -23.65 37.85
CA ALA A 509 32.93 -22.71 36.75
C ALA A 509 31.88 -21.57 36.68
N GLU A 510 30.72 -21.73 37.32
CA GLU A 510 29.66 -20.70 37.34
C GLU A 510 29.82 -19.65 38.45
N SER A 511 30.72 -19.86 39.42
CA SER A 511 30.81 -19.01 40.62
C SER A 511 31.77 -17.81 40.54
N LEU A 512 32.39 -17.53 39.39
CA LEU A 512 33.34 -16.41 39.22
C LEU A 512 32.79 -15.27 38.36
N GLY A 513 31.49 -14.99 38.49
CA GLY A 513 30.82 -13.84 37.88
C GLY A 513 31.28 -12.48 38.44
N VAL A 514 32.53 -12.08 38.16
CA VAL A 514 33.04 -10.73 38.44
C VAL A 514 33.76 -10.19 37.19
N ASP A 515 33.17 -9.15 36.59
CA ASP A 515 33.80 -8.33 35.55
C ASP A 515 34.62 -7.20 36.23
N PRO A 516 35.97 -7.21 36.17
CA PRO A 516 36.80 -6.28 36.93
C PRO A 516 36.85 -4.84 36.38
N TYR A 517 36.18 -4.52 35.26
CA TYR A 517 36.35 -3.22 34.58
C TYR A 517 35.07 -2.43 34.30
N GLY A 518 33.91 -2.84 34.82
CA GLY A 518 32.70 -1.99 34.79
C GLY A 518 32.24 -1.57 33.39
N LEU A 519 32.47 -2.41 32.35
CA LEU A 519 32.24 -2.07 30.94
C LEU A 519 31.04 -2.76 30.27
N ARG A 520 30.19 -3.45 31.04
CA ARG A 520 28.89 -3.94 30.52
C ARG A 520 27.83 -2.84 30.56
N VAL A 521 27.89 -1.89 29.64
CA VAL A 521 26.66 -1.25 29.14
C VAL A 521 26.07 -2.22 28.12
N GLY A 522 24.94 -2.86 28.46
CA GLY A 522 24.31 -3.88 27.60
C GLY A 522 24.05 -3.39 26.17
N GLY A 523 24.25 -4.27 25.18
CA GLY A 523 23.98 -4.03 23.76
C GLY A 523 25.10 -4.54 22.83
N SER A 524 24.79 -4.79 21.55
CA SER A 524 25.75 -5.23 20.52
C SER A 524 26.72 -4.12 20.10
N ALA A 525 27.85 -4.47 19.46
CA ALA A 525 28.80 -3.48 18.91
C ALA A 525 28.11 -2.42 18.06
N ALA A 526 27.21 -2.85 17.16
CA ALA A 526 26.51 -1.99 16.24
C ALA A 526 25.57 -1.02 16.95
N ALA A 527 24.87 -1.47 18.00
CA ALA A 527 24.01 -0.59 18.81
C ALA A 527 24.84 0.45 19.58
N ARG A 528 26.01 0.06 20.11
CA ARG A 528 26.93 0.98 20.80
C ARG A 528 27.49 2.04 19.84
N VAL A 529 27.93 1.64 18.65
CA VAL A 529 28.40 2.58 17.60
C VAL A 529 27.27 3.53 17.21
N TYR A 530 26.08 3.02 16.88
CA TYR A 530 24.93 3.84 16.51
C TYR A 530 24.57 4.88 17.56
N ARG A 531 24.53 4.47 18.84
CA ARG A 531 24.28 5.34 19.98
C ARG A 531 25.36 6.41 20.12
N HIS A 532 26.63 6.05 19.96
CA HIS A 532 27.71 7.01 20.02
C HIS A 532 27.60 8.05 18.90
N VAL A 533 27.37 7.63 17.66
CA VAL A 533 27.21 8.57 16.53
C VAL A 533 26.09 9.58 16.80
N LEU A 534 24.96 9.14 17.36
CA LEU A 534 23.85 10.03 17.71
C LEU A 534 24.24 11.10 18.74
N LEU A 535 25.12 10.77 19.68
CA LEU A 535 25.46 11.62 20.83
C LEU A 535 26.70 12.48 20.60
N ALA A 536 27.65 11.99 19.81
CA ALA A 536 28.93 12.62 19.52
C ALA A 536 28.90 13.52 18.27
N ALA A 537 27.89 13.41 17.41
CA ALA A 537 27.77 14.26 16.24
C ALA A 537 27.63 15.75 16.62
N GLU A 538 28.36 16.61 15.93
CA GLU A 538 28.24 18.06 16.08
C GLU A 538 26.96 18.56 15.42
N TRP A 539 26.22 19.46 16.08
CA TRP A 539 24.88 19.90 15.65
C TRP A 539 24.80 20.50 14.24
N TRP A 540 25.86 21.18 13.79
CA TRP A 540 25.87 21.83 12.48
C TRP A 540 26.00 20.82 11.33
N VAL A 541 26.51 19.61 11.58
CA VAL A 541 26.64 18.55 10.57
C VAL A 541 25.27 18.04 10.12
N PRO A 542 24.39 17.48 10.99
CA PRO A 542 23.06 17.02 10.57
C PRO A 542 22.17 18.17 10.10
N LEU A 543 22.35 19.40 10.63
CA LEU A 543 21.63 20.58 10.16
C LEU A 543 22.06 20.96 8.73
N GLY A 544 23.36 21.15 8.50
CA GLY A 544 23.90 21.56 7.21
C GLY A 544 23.64 20.52 6.13
N ALA A 545 23.86 19.24 6.42
CA ALA A 545 23.54 18.15 5.51
C ALA A 545 22.02 18.03 5.29
N GLY A 546 21.20 18.14 6.34
CA GLY A 546 19.74 18.15 6.23
C GLY A 546 19.22 19.28 5.33
N LEU A 547 19.71 20.51 5.52
CA LEU A 547 19.36 21.66 4.68
C LEU A 547 19.83 21.47 3.23
N SER A 548 21.03 20.94 3.03
CA SER A 548 21.56 20.63 1.69
C SER A 548 20.70 19.59 0.97
N LEU A 549 20.25 18.56 1.68
CA LEU A 549 19.35 17.54 1.14
C LEU A 549 17.95 18.11 0.81
N LEU A 550 17.43 19.04 1.62
CA LEU A 550 16.19 19.76 1.29
C LEU A 550 16.34 20.62 0.03
N LEU A 551 17.46 21.34 -0.11
CA LEU A 551 17.75 22.12 -1.30
C LEU A 551 17.88 21.23 -2.53
N LEU A 552 18.55 20.09 -2.43
CA LEU A 552 18.64 19.09 -3.49
C LEU A 552 17.27 18.53 -3.87
N ALA A 553 16.44 18.14 -2.90
CA ALA A 553 15.07 17.68 -3.15
C ALA A 553 14.23 18.75 -3.87
N GLY A 554 14.33 20.01 -3.43
CA GLY A 554 13.65 21.15 -4.06
C GLY A 554 14.11 21.39 -5.50
N LEU A 555 15.43 21.36 -5.74
CA LEU A 555 16.03 21.51 -7.07
C LEU A 555 15.56 20.41 -8.04
N PHE A 556 15.61 19.15 -7.60
CA PHE A 556 15.14 18.03 -8.41
C PHE A 556 13.63 18.10 -8.66
N ALA A 557 12.83 18.43 -7.64
CA ALA A 557 11.39 18.57 -7.79
C ALA A 557 10.99 19.71 -8.73
N TRP A 558 11.74 20.82 -8.75
CA TRP A 558 11.57 21.91 -9.70
C TRP A 558 11.94 21.49 -11.12
N ARG A 559 13.05 20.76 -11.30
CA ARG A 559 13.56 20.43 -12.65
C ARG A 559 12.85 19.25 -13.32
N MET A 560 12.37 18.29 -12.54
CA MET A 560 11.77 17.06 -13.05
C MET A 560 10.26 17.21 -13.34
N GLY A 561 9.53 18.03 -12.58
CA GLY A 561 8.09 18.21 -12.76
C GLY A 561 7.28 16.99 -12.35
N ALA A 562 6.06 17.22 -11.87
CA ALA A 562 5.24 16.15 -11.30
C ALA A 562 4.73 15.17 -12.36
N ASN A 563 4.37 15.58 -13.58
CA ASN A 563 3.72 14.66 -14.54
C ASN A 563 4.70 13.91 -15.45
N ASN A 564 5.78 14.54 -15.89
CA ASN A 564 6.63 14.06 -16.99
C ASN A 564 7.33 12.72 -16.70
N PHE A 565 7.80 12.51 -15.48
CA PHE A 565 8.52 11.31 -15.07
C PHE A 565 7.63 10.33 -14.28
N SER A 566 6.31 10.40 -14.45
CA SER A 566 5.38 9.37 -13.98
C SER A 566 5.32 8.18 -14.96
N LEU A 567 4.61 7.12 -14.59
CA LEU A 567 4.32 6.02 -15.53
C LEU A 567 3.22 6.37 -16.54
N HIS A 568 2.53 7.51 -16.35
CA HIS A 568 1.46 7.96 -17.22
C HIS A 568 1.89 8.07 -18.69
N GLY A 569 3.01 8.76 -18.96
CA GLY A 569 3.46 8.97 -20.34
C GLY A 569 3.84 7.67 -21.06
N MET A 570 4.48 6.75 -20.34
CA MET A 570 4.83 5.43 -20.87
C MET A 570 3.57 4.65 -21.25
N TYR A 571 2.62 4.54 -20.32
CA TYR A 571 1.35 3.84 -20.52
C TYR A 571 0.50 4.49 -21.63
N GLY A 572 0.38 5.81 -21.62
CA GLY A 572 -0.40 6.55 -22.61
C GLY A 572 0.15 6.44 -24.02
N ASN A 573 1.46 6.48 -24.19
CA ASN A 573 2.08 6.28 -25.51
C ASN A 573 1.74 4.89 -26.08
N ARG A 574 1.76 3.83 -25.26
CA ARG A 574 1.38 2.48 -25.70
C ARG A 574 -0.09 2.38 -26.09
N LEU A 575 -0.98 3.01 -25.33
CA LEU A 575 -2.40 3.09 -25.69
C LEU A 575 -2.62 3.87 -26.99
N VAL A 576 -1.97 5.02 -27.16
CA VAL A 576 -2.05 5.83 -28.38
C VAL A 576 -1.62 5.00 -29.59
N ARG A 577 -0.46 4.32 -29.53
CA ARG A 577 0.02 3.47 -30.62
C ARG A 577 -0.97 2.34 -30.95
N ALA A 578 -1.49 1.64 -29.94
CA ALA A 578 -2.36 0.48 -30.14
C ALA A 578 -3.80 0.81 -30.57
N TYR A 579 -4.37 1.92 -30.08
CA TYR A 579 -5.78 2.25 -30.29
C TYR A 579 -6.02 3.49 -31.16
N LEU A 580 -5.14 4.49 -31.14
CA LEU A 580 -5.32 5.68 -31.98
C LEU A 580 -4.50 5.59 -33.27
N GLY A 581 -3.30 5.03 -33.21
CA GLY A 581 -2.47 4.76 -34.39
C GLY A 581 -3.14 3.79 -35.35
N THR A 582 -3.80 2.75 -34.85
CA THR A 582 -4.52 1.76 -35.68
C THR A 582 -5.71 2.33 -36.45
N GLY A 583 -6.25 3.49 -36.02
CA GLY A 583 -7.28 4.21 -36.77
C GLY A 583 -6.76 4.97 -37.98
N ARG A 584 -5.43 5.01 -38.20
CA ARG A 584 -4.76 5.74 -39.30
C ARG A 584 -4.09 4.76 -40.26
N GLN A 585 -4.45 4.83 -41.54
CA GLN A 585 -3.82 4.02 -42.59
C GLN A 585 -2.47 4.60 -43.03
N GLU A 586 -2.36 5.92 -43.14
CA GLU A 586 -1.13 6.63 -43.48
C GLU A 586 -0.40 7.12 -42.23
N ARG A 587 0.37 6.24 -41.58
CA ARG A 587 1.26 6.62 -40.48
C ARG A 587 2.66 6.89 -41.02
N LYS A 588 3.34 7.87 -40.43
CA LYS A 588 4.78 8.15 -40.62
C LYS A 588 5.53 7.93 -39.32
N PRO A 589 5.53 6.69 -38.79
CA PRO A 589 6.15 6.42 -37.51
C PRO A 589 7.66 6.64 -37.59
N HIS A 590 8.23 7.16 -36.51
CA HIS A 590 9.67 7.27 -36.40
C HIS A 590 10.29 5.87 -36.42
N TRP A 591 11.26 5.64 -37.31
CA TRP A 591 11.84 4.32 -37.60
C TRP A 591 12.33 3.53 -36.37
N PHE A 592 12.79 4.22 -35.32
CA PHE A 592 13.32 3.59 -34.10
C PHE A 592 12.25 3.32 -33.04
N THR A 593 11.23 4.18 -32.92
CA THR A 593 10.30 4.14 -31.79
C THR A 593 8.91 3.64 -32.18
N ASP A 594 8.63 3.59 -33.48
CA ASP A 594 7.33 3.30 -34.08
C ASP A 594 6.18 4.24 -33.63
N PHE A 595 6.54 5.39 -33.05
CA PHE A 595 5.58 6.44 -32.68
C PHE A 595 5.46 7.48 -33.78
N ASP A 596 4.22 7.88 -34.06
CA ASP A 596 3.86 9.00 -34.92
C ASP A 596 3.18 10.06 -34.05
N GLU A 597 3.63 11.32 -34.14
CA GLU A 597 3.10 12.42 -33.32
C GLU A 597 1.64 12.73 -33.65
N GLU A 598 1.22 12.46 -34.88
CA GLU A 598 -0.15 12.67 -35.35
C GLU A 598 -1.12 11.57 -34.89
N ASP A 599 -0.63 10.49 -34.25
CA ASP A 599 -1.50 9.47 -33.64
C ASP A 599 -2.30 10.00 -32.43
N ASN A 600 -1.94 11.17 -31.90
CA ASN A 600 -2.59 11.75 -30.72
C ASN A 600 -3.26 13.11 -31.02
N PRO A 601 -4.41 13.10 -31.70
CA PRO A 601 -5.08 14.32 -32.14
C PRO A 601 -5.63 15.16 -30.97
N PRO A 602 -5.74 16.49 -31.14
CA PRO A 602 -6.50 17.35 -30.24
C PRO A 602 -7.94 16.84 -30.04
N LEU A 603 -8.42 16.84 -28.79
CA LEU A 603 -9.78 16.40 -28.47
C LEU A 603 -10.85 17.32 -29.12
N SER A 604 -10.49 18.58 -29.39
CA SER A 604 -11.37 19.54 -30.08
C SER A 604 -11.73 19.17 -31.51
N ASP A 605 -10.94 18.33 -32.17
CA ASP A 605 -11.13 17.98 -33.59
C ASP A 605 -12.35 17.06 -33.79
N PHE A 606 -12.89 16.54 -32.69
CA PHE A 606 -14.06 15.67 -32.60
C PHE A 606 -15.36 16.42 -32.31
N GLU A 607 -15.37 17.75 -32.41
CA GLU A 607 -16.58 18.57 -32.19
C GLU A 607 -17.58 18.43 -33.36
N ALA A 608 -17.07 18.33 -34.59
CA ALA A 608 -17.88 18.27 -35.79
C ALA A 608 -18.68 16.96 -35.85
N PRO A 609 -19.98 17.00 -36.19
CA PRO A 609 -20.80 15.79 -36.34
C PRO A 609 -20.21 14.84 -37.39
N LEU A 610 -20.40 13.55 -37.16
CA LEU A 610 -20.18 12.51 -38.16
C LEU A 610 -21.46 12.36 -38.98
N ASP A 611 -21.37 12.36 -40.31
CA ASP A 611 -22.51 12.02 -41.15
C ASP A 611 -22.64 10.50 -41.21
N LEU A 612 -23.59 9.96 -40.46
CA LEU A 612 -23.89 8.53 -40.39
C LEU A 612 -25.25 8.22 -41.02
N THR A 613 -25.82 9.16 -41.79
CA THR A 613 -27.15 8.99 -42.39
C THR A 613 -27.07 8.21 -43.70
N PRO A 614 -27.92 7.19 -43.94
CA PRO A 614 -28.01 6.54 -45.23
C PRO A 614 -28.39 7.54 -46.33
N HIS A 615 -27.70 7.51 -47.48
CA HIS A 615 -27.89 8.43 -48.60
C HIS A 615 -29.35 8.54 -49.09
N ALA A 616 -30.18 7.52 -48.85
CA ALA A 616 -31.61 7.51 -49.19
C ALA A 616 -32.51 8.37 -48.26
N HIS A 617 -32.00 8.86 -47.12
CA HIS A 617 -32.76 9.62 -46.11
C HIS A 617 -32.25 11.04 -45.86
N ALA A 618 -31.34 11.55 -46.72
CA ALA A 618 -30.66 12.85 -46.59
C ALA A 618 -31.58 14.10 -46.56
N GLN A 619 -32.90 13.96 -46.77
CA GLN A 619 -33.85 15.09 -46.79
C GLN A 619 -34.46 15.47 -45.43
N LYS A 620 -34.24 14.72 -44.34
CA LYS A 620 -34.75 15.11 -43.01
C LYS A 620 -33.66 15.79 -42.17
N GLN A 621 -33.64 17.12 -42.19
CA GLN A 621 -32.83 18.02 -41.35
C GLN A 621 -33.06 17.89 -39.81
N ALA A 622 -33.75 16.87 -39.33
CA ALA A 622 -34.03 16.70 -37.91
C ALA A 622 -32.97 15.80 -37.24
N ARG A 623 -31.86 16.43 -36.84
CA ARG A 623 -30.91 15.98 -35.80
C ARG A 623 -30.06 14.76 -36.14
N GLN A 624 -28.89 15.04 -36.71
CA GLN A 624 -27.86 14.06 -37.01
C GLN A 624 -27.28 13.45 -35.71
N PRO A 625 -27.26 12.12 -35.57
CA PRO A 625 -26.50 11.41 -34.55
C PRO A 625 -25.00 11.67 -34.72
N ARG A 626 -24.26 11.78 -33.60
CA ARG A 626 -22.90 12.36 -33.62
C ARG A 626 -21.80 11.48 -33.03
N LEU A 627 -22.14 10.38 -32.35
CA LEU A 627 -21.20 9.60 -31.52
C LEU A 627 -20.25 10.50 -30.69
N TYR A 628 -20.82 11.55 -30.09
CA TYR A 628 -20.06 12.60 -29.42
C TYR A 628 -19.34 12.01 -28.20
N PRO A 629 -17.99 12.07 -28.14
CA PRO A 629 -17.24 11.39 -27.09
C PRO A 629 -17.34 12.14 -25.76
N VAL A 630 -17.65 11.39 -24.70
CA VAL A 630 -17.64 11.86 -23.31
C VAL A 630 -16.71 10.94 -22.51
N ILE A 631 -15.49 11.41 -22.26
CA ILE A 631 -14.46 10.64 -21.56
C ILE A 631 -14.54 10.99 -20.08
N ASN A 632 -14.87 10.00 -19.25
CA ASN A 632 -15.07 10.17 -17.82
C ASN A 632 -13.76 9.90 -17.05
N MET A 633 -13.50 10.75 -16.07
CA MET A 633 -12.34 10.68 -15.17
C MET A 633 -12.83 10.92 -13.74
N ALA A 634 -12.03 10.51 -12.75
CA ALA A 634 -12.31 10.83 -11.36
C ALA A 634 -11.44 11.99 -10.89
N LEU A 635 -12.08 13.04 -10.37
CA LEU A 635 -11.46 14.10 -9.60
C LEU A 635 -11.27 13.61 -8.15
N ASN A 636 -10.04 13.39 -7.72
CA ASN A 636 -9.74 12.89 -6.38
C ASN A 636 -9.81 14.00 -5.33
N MET A 637 -10.60 13.76 -4.30
CA MET A 637 -10.82 14.65 -3.15
C MET A 637 -10.69 13.84 -1.87
N VAL A 638 -9.51 13.26 -1.66
CA VAL A 638 -9.24 12.41 -0.49
C VAL A 638 -9.28 13.24 0.80
N ARG A 639 -8.90 14.52 0.72
CA ARG A 639 -9.03 15.45 1.83
C ARG A 639 -10.50 15.77 2.10
N PRO A 640 -11.02 15.51 3.32
CA PRO A 640 -12.36 15.93 3.70
C PRO A 640 -12.51 17.46 3.65
N THR A 641 -13.48 17.97 2.88
CA THR A 641 -13.91 19.36 2.99
C THR A 641 -15.09 19.46 3.97
N PRO A 642 -15.08 20.42 4.92
CA PRO A 642 -16.16 20.58 5.89
C PRO A 642 -17.54 20.83 5.25
N GLU A 643 -17.57 21.31 4.01
CA GLU A 643 -18.79 21.60 3.25
C GLU A 643 -19.42 20.37 2.59
N ARG A 644 -18.66 19.28 2.45
CA ARG A 644 -19.09 18.03 1.79
C ARG A 644 -18.62 16.80 2.56
N LEU A 645 -19.01 16.72 3.83
CA LEU A 645 -18.68 15.58 4.70
C LEU A 645 -19.30 14.26 4.21
N ASP A 646 -20.41 14.34 3.49
CA ASP A 646 -21.05 13.23 2.79
C ASP A 646 -20.12 12.57 1.75
N TRP A 647 -19.08 13.27 1.30
CA TRP A 647 -18.11 12.76 0.33
C TRP A 647 -16.85 12.15 0.96
N GLN A 648 -16.76 12.09 2.30
CA GLN A 648 -15.61 11.49 3.01
C GLN A 648 -15.35 10.02 2.66
N GLN A 649 -16.41 9.27 2.37
CA GLN A 649 -16.30 7.87 1.95
C GLN A 649 -16.07 7.75 0.43
N ARG A 650 -16.63 8.68 -0.34
CA ARG A 650 -16.56 8.67 -1.81
C ARG A 650 -15.20 9.11 -2.33
N LYS A 651 -14.59 10.13 -1.71
CA LYS A 651 -13.27 10.69 -2.00
C LYS A 651 -13.04 11.07 -3.49
N ALA A 652 -14.09 11.15 -4.30
CA ALA A 652 -14.01 11.45 -5.73
C ALA A 652 -15.29 12.12 -6.27
N ALA A 653 -15.15 12.86 -7.36
CA ALA A 653 -16.22 13.48 -8.15
C ALA A 653 -16.03 13.20 -9.66
N PRO A 654 -17.09 13.34 -10.48
CA PRO A 654 -16.98 13.16 -11.92
C PRO A 654 -16.26 14.35 -12.55
N PHE A 655 -15.18 14.07 -13.29
CA PHE A 655 -14.53 15.01 -14.19
C PHE A 655 -14.66 14.49 -15.61
N ILE A 656 -14.99 15.37 -16.55
CA ILE A 656 -15.21 14.97 -17.94
C ILE A 656 -14.26 15.70 -18.87
N ALA A 657 -13.86 15.01 -19.93
CA ALA A 657 -13.25 15.59 -21.11
C ALA A 657 -14.15 15.32 -22.32
N THR A 658 -14.56 16.39 -22.98
CA THR A 658 -15.36 16.36 -24.21
C THR A 658 -14.68 17.21 -25.28
N PRO A 659 -15.03 17.09 -26.58
CA PRO A 659 -14.48 17.96 -27.62
C PRO A 659 -14.62 19.46 -27.33
N MET A 660 -15.71 19.85 -26.66
CA MET A 660 -15.99 21.25 -26.36
C MET A 660 -15.32 21.72 -25.06
N HIS A 661 -15.50 20.94 -23.98
CA HIS A 661 -15.10 21.36 -22.63
C HIS A 661 -14.47 20.23 -21.80
N CYS A 662 -13.53 20.61 -20.95
CA CYS A 662 -12.95 19.79 -19.89
C CYS A 662 -13.27 20.43 -18.53
N GLY A 663 -13.62 19.63 -17.53
CA GLY A 663 -13.90 20.14 -16.19
C GLY A 663 -14.80 19.24 -15.35
N ALA A 664 -15.19 19.77 -14.20
CA ALA A 664 -16.21 19.18 -13.34
C ALA A 664 -17.10 20.27 -12.74
N PHE A 665 -18.29 19.90 -12.30
CA PHE A 665 -19.28 20.85 -11.77
C PHE A 665 -18.79 21.69 -10.59
N ASN A 666 -17.92 21.12 -9.76
CA ASN A 666 -17.37 21.74 -8.56
C ASN A 666 -16.12 22.60 -8.79
N VAL A 667 -15.40 22.42 -9.90
CA VAL A 667 -14.15 23.16 -10.21
C VAL A 667 -14.26 24.03 -11.48
N GLY A 668 -15.41 23.98 -12.15
CA GLY A 668 -15.70 24.69 -13.39
C GLY A 668 -15.26 23.95 -14.65
N PHE A 669 -15.55 24.57 -15.80
CA PHE A 669 -15.26 24.04 -17.13
C PHE A 669 -14.42 25.03 -17.96
N ARG A 670 -13.53 24.50 -18.81
CA ARG A 670 -12.73 25.26 -19.78
C ARG A 670 -12.80 24.59 -21.16
N SER A 671 -12.61 25.39 -22.21
CA SER A 671 -12.56 24.87 -23.58
C SER A 671 -11.42 23.86 -23.73
N SER A 672 -11.71 22.70 -24.31
CA SER A 672 -10.72 21.63 -24.51
C SER A 672 -9.58 22.03 -25.43
N LYS A 673 -9.82 23.00 -26.34
CA LYS A 673 -8.82 23.56 -27.25
C LYS A 673 -7.66 24.25 -26.51
N THR A 674 -7.92 24.85 -25.35
CA THR A 674 -6.94 25.68 -24.61
C THR A 674 -6.57 25.14 -23.24
N TYR A 675 -7.44 24.34 -22.61
CA TYR A 675 -7.19 23.74 -21.31
C TYR A 675 -5.94 22.84 -21.34
N MET A 676 -5.03 22.99 -20.36
CA MET A 676 -3.72 22.31 -20.33
C MET A 676 -2.87 22.53 -21.61
N GLY A 677 -3.01 23.67 -22.27
CA GLY A 677 -2.33 23.92 -23.55
C GLY A 677 -2.85 23.02 -24.68
N GLY A 678 -4.13 22.63 -24.61
CA GLY A 678 -4.80 21.72 -25.54
C GLY A 678 -4.93 20.31 -24.96
N MET A 679 -6.17 19.89 -24.66
CA MET A 679 -6.46 18.51 -24.30
C MET A 679 -6.37 17.63 -25.54
N GLN A 680 -5.59 16.56 -25.45
CA GLN A 680 -5.44 15.56 -26.52
C GLN A 680 -6.32 14.34 -26.22
N LEU A 681 -6.82 13.67 -27.27
CA LEU A 681 -7.64 12.47 -27.12
C LEU A 681 -6.89 11.37 -26.36
N GLY A 682 -5.62 11.12 -26.70
CA GLY A 682 -4.78 10.14 -26.04
C GLY A 682 -4.52 10.45 -24.58
N ARG A 683 -4.33 11.73 -24.21
CA ARG A 683 -4.20 12.13 -22.80
C ARG A 683 -5.49 11.85 -22.03
N ALA A 684 -6.64 12.25 -22.58
CA ALA A 684 -7.93 12.00 -21.93
C ALA A 684 -8.20 10.49 -21.74
N MET A 685 -7.95 9.69 -22.78
CA MET A 685 -8.02 8.23 -22.73
C MET A 685 -7.10 7.65 -21.65
N THR A 686 -5.86 8.12 -21.56
CA THR A 686 -4.87 7.63 -20.60
C THR A 686 -5.25 7.96 -19.15
N ILE A 687 -5.72 9.20 -18.88
CA ILE A 687 -6.19 9.58 -17.54
C ILE A 687 -7.40 8.74 -17.14
N SER A 688 -8.34 8.54 -18.08
CA SER A 688 -9.52 7.71 -17.88
C SER A 688 -9.19 6.24 -17.57
N GLY A 689 -8.04 5.73 -18.03
CA GLY A 689 -7.53 4.37 -17.73
C GLY A 689 -6.50 4.26 -16.60
N ALA A 690 -6.25 5.35 -15.86
CA ALA A 690 -5.20 5.41 -14.85
C ALA A 690 -5.58 4.71 -13.52
N ALA A 691 -5.83 3.39 -13.56
CA ALA A 691 -6.35 2.62 -12.42
C ALA A 691 -5.33 2.48 -11.28
N ALA A 692 -4.03 2.33 -11.60
CA ALA A 692 -2.96 2.25 -10.60
C ALA A 692 -2.40 3.63 -10.25
N THR A 693 -2.86 4.19 -9.13
CA THR A 693 -2.43 5.52 -8.66
C THR A 693 -2.48 5.62 -7.12
N PRO A 694 -1.68 6.49 -6.46
CA PRO A 694 -1.76 6.72 -5.01
C PRO A 694 -3.13 7.18 -4.50
N ASN A 695 -3.91 7.89 -5.33
CA ASN A 695 -5.24 8.39 -4.98
C ASN A 695 -6.26 7.81 -5.97
N MET A 696 -7.08 6.88 -5.48
CA MET A 696 -8.02 6.05 -6.24
C MET A 696 -9.47 6.24 -5.75
N GLY A 697 -9.88 7.48 -5.49
CA GLY A 697 -11.18 7.78 -4.91
C GLY A 697 -11.43 6.99 -3.62
N TYR A 698 -12.53 6.24 -3.58
CA TYR A 698 -12.94 5.45 -2.43
C TYR A 698 -11.93 4.36 -2.01
N HIS A 699 -11.03 3.93 -2.91
CA HIS A 699 -9.95 2.98 -2.61
C HIS A 699 -8.71 3.61 -1.99
N SER A 700 -8.65 4.94 -1.86
CA SER A 700 -7.46 5.64 -1.38
C SER A 700 -7.15 5.33 0.09
N SER A 701 -5.91 4.92 0.34
CA SER A 701 -5.33 4.78 1.69
C SER A 701 -4.06 5.65 1.78
N PRO A 702 -3.85 6.43 2.85
CA PRO A 702 -2.65 7.26 3.01
C PRO A 702 -1.33 6.48 2.99
N LEU A 703 -1.27 5.30 3.64
CA LEU A 703 -0.03 4.51 3.71
C LEU A 703 0.32 3.89 2.35
N VAL A 704 -0.65 3.24 1.73
CA VAL A 704 -0.51 2.68 0.36
C VAL A 704 -0.19 3.78 -0.64
N GLY A 705 -0.87 4.93 -0.55
CA GLY A 705 -0.62 6.11 -1.37
C GLY A 705 0.82 6.57 -1.26
N PHE A 706 1.34 6.74 -0.04
CA PHE A 706 2.74 7.10 0.20
C PHE A 706 3.72 6.13 -0.48
N VAL A 707 3.53 4.82 -0.33
CA VAL A 707 4.39 3.81 -0.95
C VAL A 707 4.32 3.87 -2.47
N MET A 708 3.12 3.98 -3.04
CA MET A 708 2.95 4.11 -4.49
C MET A 708 3.60 5.39 -5.02
N THR A 709 3.51 6.52 -4.31
CA THR A 709 4.20 7.76 -4.68
C THR A 709 5.72 7.61 -4.58
N LEU A 710 6.24 6.94 -3.54
CA LEU A 710 7.68 6.71 -3.35
C LEU A 710 8.27 5.85 -4.47
N PHE A 711 7.58 4.77 -4.87
CA PHE A 711 8.00 3.88 -5.95
C PHE A 711 7.53 4.33 -7.34
N ASN A 712 6.95 5.54 -7.44
CA ASN A 712 6.46 6.11 -8.69
C ASN A 712 5.44 5.22 -9.44
N VAL A 713 4.69 4.39 -8.70
CA VAL A 713 3.59 3.57 -9.21
C VAL A 713 2.37 4.47 -9.35
N ARG A 714 2.39 5.34 -10.36
CA ARG A 714 1.35 6.34 -10.58
C ARG A 714 1.06 6.57 -12.07
N LEU A 715 -0.19 6.30 -12.43
CA LEU A 715 -0.75 6.59 -13.74
C LEU A 715 -1.63 7.85 -13.74
N GLY A 716 -1.98 8.38 -12.57
CA GLY A 716 -2.80 9.60 -12.44
C GLY A 716 -2.10 10.85 -12.95
N TRP A 717 -2.85 11.96 -13.04
CA TRP A 717 -2.38 13.20 -13.64
C TRP A 717 -2.71 14.42 -12.78
N TRP A 718 -1.72 15.26 -12.51
CA TRP A 718 -1.94 16.57 -11.89
C TRP A 718 -2.43 17.57 -12.95
N ALA A 719 -3.71 17.89 -12.88
CA ALA A 719 -4.40 18.81 -13.76
C ALA A 719 -4.50 20.21 -13.14
N PRO A 720 -4.35 21.31 -13.91
CA PRO A 720 -4.58 22.62 -13.34
C PRO A 720 -6.07 22.84 -13.09
N HIS A 721 -6.41 23.52 -12.00
CA HIS A 721 -7.79 23.81 -11.68
C HIS A 721 -8.41 24.73 -12.76
N PRO A 722 -9.58 24.38 -13.38
CA PRO A 722 -10.15 25.11 -14.50
C PRO A 722 -10.40 26.61 -14.23
N GLU A 723 -10.87 26.97 -13.03
CA GLU A 723 -11.14 28.36 -12.66
C GLU A 723 -9.96 29.15 -12.06
N ARG A 724 -8.75 28.59 -11.98
CA ARG A 724 -7.60 29.23 -11.29
C ARG A 724 -6.50 29.70 -12.25
N ARG A 725 -5.52 30.42 -11.70
CA ARG A 725 -4.45 31.10 -12.45
C ARG A 725 -3.71 30.20 -13.46
N TYR A 726 -3.46 28.94 -13.11
CA TYR A 726 -2.62 28.04 -13.91
C TYR A 726 -3.41 27.11 -14.85
N TRP A 727 -4.68 27.38 -15.11
CA TRP A 727 -5.60 26.54 -15.90
C TRP A 727 -5.08 26.09 -17.29
N ASN A 728 -4.18 26.86 -17.91
CA ASN A 728 -3.59 26.58 -19.22
C ASN A 728 -2.22 25.86 -19.15
N GLN A 729 -1.67 25.60 -17.95
CA GLN A 729 -0.37 24.94 -17.80
C GLN A 729 -0.52 23.41 -17.88
N LYS A 730 0.48 22.74 -18.46
CA LYS A 730 0.51 21.27 -18.58
C LYS A 730 0.91 20.54 -17.29
N GLN A 731 1.60 21.24 -16.38
CA GLN A 731 2.14 20.67 -15.16
C GLN A 731 2.31 21.74 -14.06
N PRO A 732 2.39 21.32 -12.79
CA PRO A 732 2.75 22.19 -11.67
C PRO A 732 4.16 22.77 -11.81
N PRO A 733 4.38 24.05 -11.44
CA PRO A 733 5.70 24.69 -11.52
C PRO A 733 6.69 24.12 -10.49
N LEU A 734 6.21 23.72 -9.32
CA LEU A 734 7.01 23.07 -8.28
C LEU A 734 6.37 21.73 -7.92
N GLY A 735 7.05 20.63 -8.27
CA GLY A 735 6.50 19.28 -8.11
C GLY A 735 6.38 18.82 -6.65
N ILE A 736 7.13 19.41 -5.71
CA ILE A 736 7.21 18.88 -4.34
C ILE A 736 5.88 19.02 -3.58
N GLU A 737 5.16 20.12 -3.78
CA GLU A 737 3.90 20.38 -3.08
C GLU A 737 2.83 19.37 -3.48
N VAL A 738 2.69 19.13 -4.78
CA VAL A 738 1.74 18.16 -5.31
C VAL A 738 2.17 16.72 -5.02
N ASN A 739 3.46 16.39 -5.03
CA ASN A 739 3.96 15.06 -4.67
C ASN A 739 3.72 14.74 -3.19
N LEU A 740 3.91 15.72 -2.29
CA LEU A 740 3.54 15.59 -0.89
C LEU A 740 2.02 15.47 -0.72
N ALA A 741 1.25 16.25 -1.50
CA ALA A 741 -0.20 16.16 -1.47
C ALA A 741 -0.69 14.77 -1.90
N GLU A 742 -0.05 14.19 -2.92
CA GLU A 742 -0.29 12.84 -3.43
C GLU A 742 0.02 11.78 -2.36
N ALA A 743 1.23 11.84 -1.77
CA ALA A 743 1.74 10.85 -0.82
C ALA A 743 0.94 10.80 0.49
N PHE A 744 0.45 11.95 0.97
CA PHE A 744 -0.31 12.04 2.21
C PHE A 744 -1.83 12.05 2.00
N GLY A 745 -2.31 11.81 0.77
CA GLY A 745 -3.74 11.77 0.47
C GLY A 745 -4.45 13.09 0.76
N SER A 746 -3.79 14.22 0.52
CA SER A 746 -4.32 15.57 0.78
C SER A 746 -4.80 16.28 -0.49
N THR A 747 -5.18 15.51 -1.50
CA THR A 747 -5.83 15.97 -2.74
C THR A 747 -7.21 16.57 -2.45
N GLY A 748 -7.54 17.66 -3.13
CA GLY A 748 -8.80 18.40 -2.95
C GLY A 748 -9.16 19.25 -4.17
N GLU A 749 -10.32 19.91 -4.09
CA GLU A 749 -10.87 20.77 -5.15
C GLU A 749 -10.44 22.24 -5.03
N ASP A 750 -9.88 22.67 -3.89
CA ASP A 750 -9.55 24.06 -3.57
C ASP A 750 -8.05 24.38 -3.71
N GLU A 751 -7.30 23.56 -4.43
CA GLU A 751 -5.88 23.79 -4.76
C GLU A 751 -5.73 24.27 -6.21
N ASP A 752 -4.57 24.85 -6.55
CA ASP A 752 -4.28 25.34 -7.91
C ASP A 752 -4.18 24.22 -8.94
N PHE A 753 -3.87 23.01 -8.47
CA PHE A 753 -3.85 21.78 -9.24
C PHE A 753 -4.70 20.72 -8.53
N VAL A 754 -5.45 19.96 -9.33
CA VAL A 754 -6.32 18.88 -8.91
C VAL A 754 -5.79 17.55 -9.45
N TYR A 755 -6.07 16.46 -8.76
CA TYR A 755 -5.55 15.14 -9.14
C TYR A 755 -6.62 14.30 -9.85
N LEU A 756 -6.35 13.95 -11.11
CA LEU A 756 -7.23 13.14 -11.93
C LEU A 756 -6.74 11.70 -12.03
N SER A 757 -7.68 10.75 -12.00
CA SER A 757 -7.43 9.31 -12.14
C SER A 757 -8.50 8.63 -12.99
N ASP A 758 -8.44 7.30 -13.08
CA ASP A 758 -9.43 6.46 -13.76
C ASP A 758 -10.88 6.85 -13.40
N GLY A 759 -11.74 6.93 -14.41
CA GLY A 759 -13.16 7.25 -14.23
C GLY A 759 -13.89 6.25 -13.35
N GLY A 760 -13.44 5.00 -13.30
CA GLY A 760 -13.96 3.93 -12.47
C GLY A 760 -13.79 4.15 -10.97
N HIS A 761 -12.93 5.07 -10.54
CA HIS A 761 -12.88 5.50 -9.13
C HIS A 761 -14.12 6.34 -8.72
N PHE A 762 -14.93 6.81 -9.68
CA PHE A 762 -16.22 7.45 -9.44
C PHE A 762 -17.40 6.71 -10.09
N ASP A 763 -17.35 6.43 -11.39
CA ASP A 763 -18.38 5.73 -12.14
C ASP A 763 -17.71 4.85 -13.19
N ASN A 764 -17.67 3.54 -12.92
CA ASN A 764 -17.01 2.57 -13.80
C ASN A 764 -17.80 2.27 -15.08
N LEU A 765 -19.07 2.65 -15.15
CA LEU A 765 -19.96 2.37 -16.28
C LEU A 765 -20.09 3.55 -17.23
N GLY A 766 -19.75 4.77 -16.80
CA GLY A 766 -19.94 6.00 -17.57
C GLY A 766 -21.42 6.41 -17.70
N LEU A 767 -22.28 5.92 -16.80
CA LEU A 767 -23.73 6.13 -16.81
C LEU A 767 -24.13 7.48 -16.20
N PHE A 768 -23.45 7.93 -15.14
CA PHE A 768 -23.80 9.08 -14.32
C PHE A 768 -23.98 10.34 -15.16
N GLU A 769 -23.01 10.64 -16.02
CA GLU A 769 -22.99 11.84 -16.85
C GLU A 769 -24.00 11.78 -18.00
N MET A 770 -24.43 10.57 -18.42
CA MET A 770 -25.48 10.39 -19.42
C MET A 770 -26.87 10.64 -18.83
N VAL A 771 -27.12 10.15 -17.61
CA VAL A 771 -28.36 10.45 -16.86
C VAL A 771 -28.44 11.93 -16.53
N ARG A 772 -27.31 12.54 -16.16
CA ARG A 772 -27.22 14.00 -15.95
C ARG A 772 -27.61 14.81 -17.18
N ARG A 773 -27.28 14.32 -18.38
CA ARG A 773 -27.66 14.92 -19.69
C ARG A 773 -29.08 14.61 -20.14
N ARG A 774 -29.88 13.91 -19.32
CA ARG A 774 -31.26 13.50 -19.64
C ARG A 774 -31.33 12.63 -20.90
N CYS A 775 -30.35 11.74 -21.08
CA CYS A 775 -30.43 10.76 -22.16
C CYS A 775 -31.59 9.80 -21.89
N ARG A 776 -32.58 9.77 -22.78
CA ARG A 776 -33.75 8.88 -22.61
C ARG A 776 -33.48 7.45 -23.04
N ARG A 777 -32.39 7.22 -23.76
CA ARG A 777 -32.06 5.92 -24.36
C ARG A 777 -30.62 5.61 -24.04
N ILE A 778 -30.36 4.77 -23.05
CA ILE A 778 -28.99 4.47 -22.61
C ILE A 778 -28.74 2.97 -22.71
N VAL A 779 -27.74 2.60 -23.51
CA VAL A 779 -27.17 1.24 -23.53
C VAL A 779 -25.84 1.28 -22.77
N VAL A 780 -25.69 0.44 -21.76
CA VAL A 780 -24.45 0.31 -20.98
C VAL A 780 -23.86 -1.06 -21.26
N VAL A 781 -22.60 -1.10 -21.69
CA VAL A 781 -21.81 -2.32 -21.78
C VAL A 781 -21.04 -2.45 -20.47
N ASP A 782 -21.54 -3.26 -19.53
CA ASP A 782 -20.89 -3.54 -18.25
C ASP A 782 -19.98 -4.77 -18.38
N ALA A 783 -18.74 -4.54 -18.81
CA ALA A 783 -17.69 -5.56 -18.89
C ALA A 783 -16.71 -5.50 -17.70
N THR A 784 -17.19 -5.04 -16.55
CA THR A 784 -16.44 -5.01 -15.28
C THR A 784 -16.17 -6.42 -14.74
N CYS A 785 -15.18 -6.56 -13.86
CA CYS A 785 -14.78 -7.87 -13.34
C CYS A 785 -15.72 -8.28 -12.20
N ASP A 786 -16.67 -9.17 -12.48
CA ASP A 786 -17.73 -9.54 -11.54
C ASP A 786 -18.08 -11.04 -11.63
N GLY A 787 -17.11 -11.89 -11.28
CA GLY A 787 -17.27 -13.35 -11.35
C GLY A 787 -18.42 -13.92 -10.50
N ARG A 788 -18.89 -13.17 -9.50
CA ARG A 788 -20.03 -13.53 -8.64
C ARG A 788 -21.35 -12.89 -9.05
N TYR A 789 -21.38 -12.08 -10.12
CA TYR A 789 -22.58 -11.37 -10.60
C TYR A 789 -23.28 -10.58 -9.47
N GLN A 790 -22.49 -9.81 -8.72
CA GLN A 790 -22.98 -8.94 -7.65
C GLN A 790 -23.50 -7.60 -8.16
N TRP A 791 -23.17 -7.22 -9.40
CA TRP A 791 -23.56 -5.95 -10.02
C TRP A 791 -23.13 -4.73 -9.20
N ALA A 792 -21.99 -4.83 -8.52
CA ALA A 792 -21.52 -3.84 -7.56
C ALA A 792 -21.36 -2.44 -8.18
N ASP A 793 -20.76 -2.36 -9.38
CA ASP A 793 -20.56 -1.08 -10.09
C ASP A 793 -21.89 -0.44 -10.52
N LEU A 794 -22.86 -1.24 -11.01
CA LEU A 794 -24.19 -0.75 -11.38
C LEU A 794 -24.96 -0.24 -10.16
N LEU A 795 -25.01 -1.03 -9.09
CA LEU A 795 -25.71 -0.66 -7.86
C LEU A 795 -25.10 0.58 -7.21
N ASP A 796 -23.78 0.72 -7.29
CA ASP A 796 -23.07 1.87 -6.76
C ASP A 796 -23.38 3.16 -7.55
N VAL A 797 -23.34 3.13 -8.89
CA VAL A 797 -23.68 4.30 -9.70
C VAL A 797 -25.17 4.66 -9.60
N VAL A 798 -26.08 3.69 -9.56
CA VAL A 798 -27.52 3.93 -9.38
C VAL A 798 -27.80 4.63 -8.05
N ARG A 799 -27.12 4.20 -6.98
CA ARG A 799 -27.19 4.87 -5.67
C ARG A 799 -26.66 6.30 -5.74
N LYS A 800 -25.54 6.55 -6.43
CA LYS A 800 -24.98 7.90 -6.63
C LYS A 800 -25.93 8.80 -7.43
N ILE A 801 -26.50 8.29 -8.54
CA ILE A 801 -27.50 9.01 -9.35
C ILE A 801 -28.71 9.41 -8.50
N ARG A 802 -29.24 8.47 -7.69
CA ARG A 802 -30.38 8.75 -6.81
C ARG A 802 -30.07 9.82 -5.77
N VAL A 803 -28.90 9.75 -5.12
CA VAL A 803 -28.53 10.70 -4.06
C VAL A 803 -28.18 12.08 -4.63
N ASP A 804 -27.44 12.13 -5.73
CA ASP A 804 -26.83 13.37 -6.23
C ASP A 804 -27.72 14.09 -7.26
N LEU A 805 -28.43 13.34 -8.10
CA LEU A 805 -29.30 13.88 -9.14
C LEU A 805 -30.79 13.84 -8.76
N GLY A 806 -31.16 13.03 -7.77
CA GLY A 806 -32.56 12.82 -7.37
C GLY A 806 -33.37 12.04 -8.40
N ILE A 807 -32.70 11.25 -9.26
CA ILE A 807 -33.33 10.47 -10.34
C ILE A 807 -33.34 9.00 -9.94
N GLU A 808 -34.49 8.34 -10.06
CA GLU A 808 -34.66 6.92 -9.72
C GLU A 808 -34.52 6.04 -10.96
N ILE A 809 -33.87 4.89 -10.81
CA ILE A 809 -33.74 3.86 -11.84
C ILE A 809 -34.38 2.58 -11.30
N GLY A 810 -35.46 2.13 -11.94
CA GLY A 810 -36.30 1.04 -11.47
C GLY A 810 -35.71 -0.35 -11.72
N LEU A 811 -34.69 -0.75 -10.95
CA LEU A 811 -34.09 -2.08 -11.05
C LEU A 811 -35.03 -3.19 -10.53
N PRO A 812 -35.01 -4.41 -11.10
CA PRO A 812 -35.77 -5.55 -10.60
C PRO A 812 -35.23 -6.04 -9.26
N ALA A 813 -36.08 -6.72 -8.49
CA ALA A 813 -35.73 -7.23 -7.16
C ALA A 813 -34.63 -8.31 -7.20
N VAL A 814 -34.56 -9.09 -8.28
CA VAL A 814 -33.53 -10.12 -8.50
C VAL A 814 -32.80 -9.77 -9.79
N LEU A 815 -31.48 -9.57 -9.69
CA LEU A 815 -30.62 -9.26 -10.83
C LEU A 815 -30.16 -10.55 -11.53
N PRO A 816 -29.95 -10.54 -12.86
CA PRO A 816 -29.47 -11.70 -13.61
C PRO A 816 -28.14 -12.27 -13.11
N GLY A 817 -27.98 -13.59 -13.21
CA GLY A 817 -26.79 -14.29 -12.76
C GLY A 817 -26.97 -15.82 -12.72
N PRO A 818 -25.88 -16.61 -12.72
CA PRO A 818 -25.93 -18.06 -12.57
C PRO A 818 -26.65 -18.49 -11.29
N GLY A 819 -27.48 -19.53 -11.38
CA GLY A 819 -28.29 -20.04 -10.27
C GLY A 819 -29.42 -19.11 -9.80
N ARG A 820 -29.88 -18.17 -10.64
CA ARG A 820 -31.00 -17.25 -10.35
C ARG A 820 -32.15 -17.45 -11.34
N ALA A 821 -33.34 -16.93 -11.02
CA ALA A 821 -34.54 -17.06 -11.88
C ALA A 821 -34.36 -16.54 -13.32
N SER A 822 -33.38 -15.66 -13.56
CA SER A 822 -33.01 -15.11 -14.86
C SER A 822 -31.58 -15.51 -15.27
N GLU A 823 -31.24 -16.80 -15.12
CA GLU A 823 -29.92 -17.37 -15.41
C GLU A 823 -29.49 -17.27 -16.89
N PHE A 824 -30.46 -17.23 -17.81
CA PHE A 824 -30.19 -17.13 -19.25
C PHE A 824 -30.21 -15.70 -19.80
N GLN A 825 -30.37 -14.68 -18.95
CA GLN A 825 -30.40 -13.28 -19.38
C GLN A 825 -29.02 -12.61 -19.26
N ARG A 826 -28.45 -12.25 -20.41
CA ARG A 826 -27.17 -11.49 -20.50
C ARG A 826 -27.35 -9.97 -20.39
N PHE A 827 -28.58 -9.52 -20.16
CA PHE A 827 -28.89 -8.11 -20.10
C PHE A 827 -29.94 -7.82 -19.04
N LEU A 828 -30.03 -6.54 -18.69
CA LEU A 828 -30.98 -5.99 -17.76
C LEU A 828 -31.63 -4.76 -18.38
N GLU A 829 -32.94 -4.64 -18.26
CA GLU A 829 -33.67 -3.43 -18.65
C GLU A 829 -34.28 -2.76 -17.42
N ALA A 830 -34.22 -1.43 -17.36
CA ALA A 830 -34.81 -0.65 -16.29
C ALA A 830 -35.30 0.72 -16.79
N PRO A 831 -36.44 1.23 -16.31
CA PRO A 831 -36.88 2.60 -16.57
C PRO A 831 -36.03 3.61 -15.77
N ILE A 832 -35.83 4.79 -16.35
CA ILE A 832 -35.17 5.95 -15.73
C ILE A 832 -36.24 7.03 -15.53
N CYS A 833 -36.60 7.32 -14.28
CA CYS A 833 -37.71 8.20 -13.95
C CYS A 833 -37.26 9.68 -13.89
N TYR A 834 -37.13 10.32 -15.05
CA TYR A 834 -36.81 11.76 -15.14
C TYR A 834 -38.01 12.62 -14.74
N SER A 835 -39.22 12.21 -15.12
CA SER A 835 -40.50 12.89 -14.86
C SER A 835 -40.71 13.14 -13.36
N ALA A 836 -40.42 12.15 -12.52
CA ALA A 836 -40.51 12.24 -11.07
C ALA A 836 -39.64 13.35 -10.46
N ARG A 837 -38.51 13.67 -11.10
CA ARG A 837 -37.58 14.70 -10.64
C ARG A 837 -37.85 16.06 -11.25
N ASP A 838 -38.13 16.10 -12.55
CA ASP A 838 -38.28 17.34 -13.32
C ASP A 838 -39.73 17.88 -13.31
N GLY A 839 -40.69 17.10 -12.79
CA GLY A 839 -42.12 17.46 -12.76
C GLY A 839 -42.79 17.41 -14.15
N SER A 840 -42.19 16.69 -15.10
CA SER A 840 -42.65 16.58 -16.49
C SER A 840 -43.57 15.36 -16.70
N HIS A 841 -44.17 15.25 -17.89
CA HIS A 841 -45.01 14.11 -18.26
C HIS A 841 -44.18 12.79 -18.27
N PRO A 842 -44.77 11.61 -17.94
CA PRO A 842 -44.07 10.32 -17.97
C PRO A 842 -43.37 9.98 -19.30
N ASP A 843 -43.83 10.53 -20.42
CA ASP A 843 -43.15 10.38 -21.72
C ASP A 843 -41.74 11.01 -21.75
N ALA A 844 -41.41 11.80 -20.72
CA ALA A 844 -40.07 12.34 -20.48
C ALA A 844 -39.08 11.31 -19.90
N ASP A 845 -39.56 10.15 -19.44
CA ASP A 845 -38.73 9.09 -18.85
C ASP A 845 -37.84 8.39 -19.87
N GLY A 846 -36.80 7.73 -19.36
CA GLY A 846 -35.83 7.00 -20.16
C GLY A 846 -35.86 5.50 -19.96
N LYS A 847 -35.12 4.78 -20.80
CA LYS A 847 -34.85 3.35 -20.70
C LYS A 847 -33.33 3.12 -20.60
N LEU A 848 -32.94 2.32 -19.62
CA LEU A 848 -31.60 1.80 -19.43
C LEU A 848 -31.57 0.33 -19.87
N VAL A 849 -30.63 -0.03 -20.73
CA VAL A 849 -30.31 -1.42 -21.10
C VAL A 849 -28.86 -1.66 -20.69
N VAL A 850 -28.60 -2.63 -19.81
CA VAL A 850 -27.26 -3.00 -19.36
C VAL A 850 -26.92 -4.38 -19.89
N LEU A 851 -25.83 -4.49 -20.66
CA LEU A 851 -25.29 -5.75 -21.17
C LEU A 851 -24.19 -6.24 -20.22
N LYS A 852 -24.21 -7.54 -19.88
CA LYS A 852 -23.26 -8.17 -18.97
C LYS A 852 -22.61 -9.39 -19.62
N PRO A 853 -21.27 -9.56 -19.55
CA PRO A 853 -20.61 -10.76 -20.06
C PRO A 853 -21.05 -11.96 -19.22
N MET A 854 -21.73 -12.90 -19.87
CA MET A 854 -22.20 -14.13 -19.28
C MET A 854 -22.13 -15.25 -20.32
N LEU A 855 -21.42 -16.32 -19.99
CA LEU A 855 -21.31 -17.51 -20.83
C LEU A 855 -22.51 -18.41 -20.57
N LEU A 856 -23.29 -18.70 -21.62
CA LEU A 856 -24.40 -19.63 -21.61
C LEU A 856 -23.96 -20.88 -22.39
N ARG A 857 -23.41 -21.87 -21.67
CA ARG A 857 -22.73 -23.03 -22.28
C ARG A 857 -23.55 -23.79 -23.32
N ASP A 858 -24.86 -23.89 -23.12
CA ASP A 858 -25.75 -24.65 -24.01
C ASP A 858 -26.27 -23.83 -25.22
N HIS A 859 -25.99 -22.52 -25.26
CA HIS A 859 -26.47 -21.60 -26.29
C HIS A 859 -25.36 -20.87 -27.03
N ASP A 860 -24.15 -20.80 -26.45
CA ASP A 860 -23.00 -20.15 -27.06
C ASP A 860 -22.23 -21.05 -28.02
N ALA A 861 -21.40 -20.42 -28.86
CA ALA A 861 -20.47 -21.12 -29.72
C ALA A 861 -19.58 -22.09 -28.91
N PRO A 862 -19.41 -23.36 -29.35
CA PRO A 862 -18.63 -24.37 -28.62
C PRO A 862 -17.21 -23.93 -28.27
N GLU A 863 -16.60 -23.06 -29.08
CA GLU A 863 -15.26 -22.52 -28.83
C GLU A 863 -15.17 -21.66 -27.56
N LEU A 864 -16.24 -20.96 -27.17
CA LEU A 864 -16.28 -20.17 -25.93
C LEU A 864 -16.33 -21.08 -24.71
N ALA A 865 -17.09 -22.18 -24.79
CA ALA A 865 -17.13 -23.19 -23.73
C ALA A 865 -15.76 -23.88 -23.58
N ALA A 866 -15.13 -24.25 -24.70
CA ALA A 866 -13.79 -24.83 -24.71
C ALA A 866 -12.74 -23.86 -24.13
N TYR A 867 -12.78 -22.58 -24.49
CA TYR A 867 -11.89 -21.57 -23.90
C TYR A 867 -12.13 -21.40 -22.40
N ALA A 868 -13.39 -21.36 -21.97
CA ALA A 868 -13.73 -21.27 -20.56
C ALA A 868 -13.17 -22.45 -19.75
N ASP A 869 -13.25 -23.67 -20.29
CA ASP A 869 -12.71 -24.89 -19.66
C ASP A 869 -11.17 -24.91 -19.61
N MET A 870 -10.49 -24.32 -20.59
CA MET A 870 -9.04 -24.14 -20.56
C MET A 870 -8.58 -23.04 -19.60
N SER A 871 -9.37 -21.98 -19.45
CA SER A 871 -8.97 -20.76 -18.73
C SER A 871 -8.86 -20.93 -17.21
N ALA A 872 -9.55 -21.91 -16.63
CA ALA A 872 -9.56 -22.15 -15.18
C ALA A 872 -9.42 -23.62 -14.83
N ALA A 873 -8.81 -23.93 -13.68
CA ALA A 873 -8.69 -25.30 -13.22
C ALA A 873 -10.07 -25.93 -12.94
N PRO A 874 -10.25 -27.25 -13.20
CA PRO A 874 -11.49 -27.94 -12.85
C PRO A 874 -11.85 -27.75 -11.37
N GLY A 875 -13.09 -27.36 -11.08
CA GLY A 875 -13.56 -27.10 -9.71
C GLY A 875 -13.18 -25.74 -9.12
N SER A 876 -12.56 -24.85 -9.92
CA SER A 876 -12.31 -23.46 -9.50
C SER A 876 -13.60 -22.72 -9.12
N ALA A 877 -13.50 -21.82 -8.14
CA ALA A 877 -14.60 -20.98 -7.70
C ALA A 877 -15.09 -20.04 -8.81
N LEU A 878 -16.31 -19.52 -8.69
CA LEU A 878 -16.89 -18.57 -9.65
C LEU A 878 -16.07 -17.28 -9.78
N ASP A 879 -15.32 -16.92 -8.74
CA ASP A 879 -14.46 -15.75 -8.64
C ASP A 879 -12.96 -16.07 -8.84
N ASP A 880 -12.60 -17.21 -9.42
CA ASP A 880 -11.20 -17.44 -9.83
C ASP A 880 -10.78 -16.34 -10.82
N PRO A 881 -9.70 -15.59 -10.53
CA PRO A 881 -9.25 -14.47 -11.35
C PRO A 881 -8.84 -14.86 -12.78
N ARG A 882 -8.68 -16.16 -13.08
CA ARG A 882 -8.33 -16.66 -14.42
C ARG A 882 -9.55 -17.14 -15.22
N ARG A 883 -10.73 -17.17 -14.60
CA ARG A 883 -11.94 -17.76 -15.19
C ARG A 883 -12.62 -16.82 -16.18
N PHE A 884 -12.77 -17.28 -17.41
CA PHE A 884 -13.62 -16.62 -18.40
C PHE A 884 -15.11 -16.71 -18.01
N PRO A 885 -15.94 -15.65 -18.19
CA PRO A 885 -15.65 -14.36 -18.84
C PRO A 885 -15.33 -13.21 -17.86
N HIS A 886 -14.86 -13.51 -16.64
CA HIS A 886 -14.58 -12.51 -15.59
C HIS A 886 -13.11 -12.54 -15.14
N GLN A 887 -12.20 -12.77 -16.09
CA GLN A 887 -10.76 -12.75 -15.81
C GLN A 887 -10.34 -11.39 -15.24
N THR A 888 -9.38 -11.38 -14.31
CA THR A 888 -8.92 -10.18 -13.62
C THR A 888 -8.44 -9.09 -14.58
N THR A 889 -8.73 -7.83 -14.24
CA THR A 889 -8.21 -6.66 -14.97
C THR A 889 -6.70 -6.45 -14.78
N ALA A 890 -6.08 -7.20 -13.88
CA ALA A 890 -4.64 -7.13 -13.62
C ALA A 890 -3.79 -7.77 -14.73
N ASP A 891 -4.42 -8.47 -15.68
CA ASP A 891 -3.76 -9.03 -16.87
C ASP A 891 -3.96 -8.12 -18.09
N PRO A 892 -2.94 -7.35 -18.50
CA PRO A 892 -2.98 -6.53 -19.71
C PRO A 892 -2.46 -7.26 -20.96
N PHE A 893 -2.03 -8.53 -20.86
CA PHE A 893 -1.29 -9.26 -21.90
C PHE A 893 -2.18 -10.29 -22.60
N PHE A 894 -3.21 -9.84 -23.32
CA PHE A 894 -4.10 -10.78 -24.01
C PHE A 894 -3.37 -11.51 -25.14
N ASP A 895 -3.62 -12.81 -25.24
CA ASP A 895 -3.33 -13.57 -26.44
C ASP A 895 -4.49 -13.47 -27.44
N GLU A 896 -4.27 -13.95 -28.66
CA GLU A 896 -5.27 -13.90 -29.73
C GLU A 896 -6.53 -14.69 -29.38
N ARG A 897 -6.40 -15.84 -28.69
CA ARG A 897 -7.55 -16.68 -28.32
C ARG A 897 -8.45 -15.98 -27.31
N GLN A 898 -7.85 -15.34 -26.32
CA GLN A 898 -8.54 -14.54 -25.32
C GLN A 898 -9.21 -13.34 -25.97
N PHE A 899 -8.51 -12.65 -26.86
CA PHE A 899 -9.07 -11.52 -27.61
C PHE A 899 -10.33 -11.94 -28.41
N GLU A 900 -10.22 -12.99 -29.23
CA GLU A 900 -11.34 -13.46 -30.04
C GLU A 900 -12.51 -13.99 -29.19
N SER A 901 -12.22 -14.65 -28.07
CA SER A 901 -13.26 -15.17 -27.16
C SER A 901 -14.10 -14.03 -26.54
N TYR A 902 -13.47 -12.95 -26.06
CA TYR A 902 -14.21 -11.79 -25.54
C TYR A 902 -14.96 -11.04 -26.63
N ARG A 903 -14.35 -10.87 -27.81
CA ARG A 903 -14.98 -10.20 -28.96
C ARG A 903 -16.24 -10.95 -29.38
N LEU A 904 -16.16 -12.27 -29.55
CA LEU A 904 -17.31 -13.09 -29.92
C LEU A 904 -18.39 -13.08 -28.83
N LEU A 905 -18.02 -13.21 -27.56
CA LEU A 905 -18.99 -13.16 -26.47
C LEU A 905 -19.74 -11.81 -26.43
N GLY A 906 -19.04 -10.70 -26.70
CA GLY A 906 -19.65 -9.38 -26.82
C GLY A 906 -20.66 -9.31 -27.95
N TYR A 907 -20.31 -9.83 -29.12
CA TYR A 907 -21.19 -9.91 -30.29
C TYR A 907 -22.46 -10.72 -29.99
N LEU A 908 -22.31 -11.94 -29.46
CA LEU A 908 -23.44 -12.82 -29.10
C LEU A 908 -24.33 -12.21 -28.01
N THR A 909 -23.73 -11.48 -27.07
CA THR A 909 -24.48 -10.77 -26.02
C THR A 909 -25.33 -9.65 -26.60
N ALA A 910 -24.77 -8.86 -27.52
CA ALA A 910 -25.51 -7.81 -28.21
C ALA A 910 -26.61 -8.41 -29.11
N GLU A 911 -26.35 -9.53 -29.79
CA GLU A 911 -27.35 -10.25 -30.58
C GLU A 911 -28.55 -10.69 -29.73
N ALA A 912 -28.28 -11.34 -28.59
CA ALA A 912 -29.33 -11.83 -27.69
C ALA A 912 -30.15 -10.69 -27.05
N ALA A 913 -29.52 -9.55 -26.75
CA ALA A 913 -30.16 -8.43 -26.07
C ALA A 913 -30.85 -7.44 -27.04
N LEU A 914 -30.26 -7.22 -28.22
CA LEU A 914 -30.59 -6.12 -29.13
C LEU A 914 -31.16 -6.57 -30.49
N GLY A 915 -31.42 -7.87 -30.68
CA GLY A 915 -31.93 -8.46 -31.93
C GLY A 915 -33.33 -8.00 -32.36
N GLU A 916 -33.65 -8.24 -33.64
CA GLU A 916 -34.82 -7.69 -34.37
C GLU A 916 -36.19 -7.97 -33.72
N GLN A 917 -36.38 -9.10 -33.02
CA GLN A 917 -37.66 -9.42 -32.38
C GLN A 917 -37.95 -8.58 -31.12
N ARG A 918 -36.94 -7.95 -30.52
CA ARG A 918 -37.08 -7.19 -29.26
C ARG A 918 -37.08 -5.69 -29.42
N GLY A 919 -36.79 -5.18 -30.63
CA GLY A 919 -36.74 -3.76 -30.98
C GLY A 919 -36.30 -2.88 -29.82
N ILE A 920 -35.01 -2.54 -29.71
CA ILE A 920 -34.41 -1.74 -28.60
C ILE A 920 -35.31 -0.56 -28.15
N TRP A 921 -36.09 -0.02 -29.09
CA TRP A 921 -36.93 1.16 -29.00
C TRP A 921 -38.43 0.92 -28.79
N ALA A 922 -38.91 -0.31 -28.64
CA ALA A 922 -40.31 -0.59 -28.31
C ALA A 922 -40.58 -0.27 -26.83
N TRP A 923 -41.44 0.72 -26.57
CA TRP A 923 -41.98 0.96 -25.22
C TRP A 923 -42.88 -0.22 -24.82
N PRO A 924 -42.68 -0.85 -23.66
CA PRO A 924 -43.71 -1.73 -23.12
C PRO A 924 -44.95 -0.88 -22.84
N LYS A 925 -46.06 -1.19 -23.49
CA LYS A 925 -47.37 -0.72 -23.04
C LYS A 925 -47.58 -1.28 -21.64
N GLU A 926 -47.69 -0.39 -20.66
CA GLU A 926 -48.07 -0.67 -19.27
C GLU A 926 -47.06 -1.44 -18.42
N THR A 927 -46.14 -0.72 -17.80
CA THR A 927 -45.71 -1.04 -16.43
C THR A 927 -45.49 0.26 -15.65
N THR A 928 -46.59 0.93 -15.28
CA THR A 928 -46.56 1.87 -14.16
C THR A 928 -46.23 1.07 -12.90
N PRO A 929 -45.07 1.26 -12.25
CA PRO A 929 -44.91 0.76 -10.89
C PRO A 929 -45.99 1.42 -10.01
N PRO A 930 -46.57 0.71 -9.03
CA PRO A 930 -47.54 1.32 -8.12
C PRO A 930 -46.87 2.53 -7.46
N PRO A 931 -47.55 3.68 -7.36
CA PRO A 931 -46.98 4.86 -6.73
C PRO A 931 -46.73 4.51 -5.26
N ARG A 932 -45.47 4.23 -4.91
CA ARG A 932 -45.06 4.38 -3.52
C ARG A 932 -45.07 5.86 -3.26
N ALA A 933 -46.09 6.31 -2.53
CA ALA A 933 -46.19 7.66 -2.03
C ALA A 933 -44.81 8.11 -1.55
N LEU A 934 -44.25 9.12 -2.21
CA LEU A 934 -43.14 9.88 -1.66
C LEU A 934 -43.60 10.31 -0.27
N ALA A 935 -42.98 9.76 0.77
CA ALA A 935 -43.01 10.42 2.06
C ALA A 935 -42.52 11.86 1.79
N PRO A 936 -43.29 12.89 2.18
CA PRO A 936 -42.90 14.27 1.91
C PRO A 936 -41.49 14.48 2.48
N ALA A 937 -40.66 15.19 1.72
CA ALA A 937 -39.33 15.59 2.16
C ALA A 937 -39.46 16.24 3.54
N VAL A 938 -39.08 15.50 4.58
CA VAL A 938 -39.04 16.03 5.94
C VAL A 938 -37.92 17.06 5.94
N PRO A 939 -38.20 18.35 6.20
CA PRO A 939 -37.14 19.30 6.43
C PRO A 939 -36.34 18.78 7.62
N VAL A 940 -35.03 18.58 7.45
CA VAL A 940 -34.12 18.17 8.51
C VAL A 940 -33.96 19.35 9.47
N ALA A 941 -34.99 19.54 10.29
CA ALA A 941 -34.96 20.31 11.51
C ALA A 941 -35.04 19.31 12.67
N ALA A 942 -34.12 19.50 13.60
CA ALA A 942 -33.85 18.65 14.75
C ALA A 942 -35.11 18.17 15.48
N ALA A 943 -35.23 16.85 15.66
CA ALA A 943 -36.03 16.26 16.72
C ALA A 943 -35.47 14.86 17.06
N MET A 944 -34.37 14.83 17.81
CA MET A 944 -34.04 13.66 18.61
C MET A 944 -34.96 13.65 19.83
N ARG A 945 -35.75 12.59 19.98
CA ARG A 945 -36.26 12.16 21.28
C ARG A 945 -36.06 10.65 21.46
N PRO A 946 -35.82 10.21 22.70
CA PRO A 946 -35.06 9.00 22.99
C PRO A 946 -35.97 7.78 23.04
N MET A 947 -35.54 6.68 22.40
CA MET A 947 -36.07 5.37 22.74
C MET A 947 -35.07 4.70 23.69
N ALA A 948 -35.45 4.72 24.97
CA ALA A 948 -34.78 3.99 26.02
C ALA A 948 -35.05 2.49 25.82
N THR A 949 -34.00 1.71 25.58
CA THR A 949 -33.92 0.32 26.04
C THR A 949 -32.77 0.27 27.02
N GLY A 950 -33.13 0.04 28.29
CA GLY A 950 -32.20 0.00 29.39
C GLY A 950 -31.24 -1.18 29.28
N VAL A 951 -29.95 -0.86 29.33
CA VAL A 951 -28.96 -1.73 29.96
C VAL A 951 -28.36 -0.87 31.07
N GLY A 952 -28.58 -1.33 32.31
CA GLY A 952 -28.35 -0.55 33.52
C GLY A 952 -26.89 -0.12 33.73
N LEU A 953 -26.74 1.05 34.33
CA LEU A 953 -25.49 1.69 34.74
C LEU A 953 -24.58 0.82 35.65
N GLY A 954 -25.06 -0.34 36.14
CA GLY A 954 -24.26 -1.30 36.91
C GLY A 954 -23.37 -2.22 36.05
N GLN A 955 -23.57 -2.29 34.73
CA GLN A 955 -22.69 -3.06 33.82
C GLN A 955 -21.73 -2.18 32.99
N ALA A 956 -21.89 -0.85 33.02
CA ALA A 956 -20.98 0.09 32.34
C ALA A 956 -19.75 0.48 33.18
N VAL A 957 -19.70 0.12 34.47
CA VAL A 957 -18.58 0.42 35.39
C VAL A 957 -17.59 -0.76 35.50
N GLY A 958 -17.92 -1.92 34.93
CA GLY A 958 -17.02 -3.10 34.89
C GLY A 958 -16.09 -3.18 33.66
N GLN A 959 -16.27 -2.30 32.66
CA GLN A 959 -15.47 -2.30 31.42
C GLN A 959 -14.44 -1.16 31.34
N TRP A 960 -14.37 -0.29 32.35
CA TRP A 960 -13.38 0.80 32.47
C TRP A 960 -12.03 0.35 33.07
N SER A 961 -11.64 -0.91 32.85
CA SER A 961 -10.26 -1.39 33.03
C SER A 961 -9.52 -1.60 31.70
N HIS A 962 -10.11 -1.27 30.55
CA HIS A 962 -9.45 -1.39 29.24
C HIS A 962 -8.43 -0.27 28.93
N SER A 963 -8.13 0.61 29.89
CA SER A 963 -6.91 1.41 29.89
C SER A 963 -5.64 0.55 30.00
N ALA A 964 -5.75 -0.74 30.34
CA ALA A 964 -4.70 -1.74 30.16
C ALA A 964 -4.62 -2.33 28.74
N ALA A 965 -5.67 -2.24 27.91
CA ALA A 965 -5.70 -2.77 26.55
C ALA A 965 -5.08 -1.81 25.51
N LEU A 966 -5.09 -0.50 25.76
CA LEU A 966 -4.33 0.46 24.95
C LEU A 966 -2.82 0.39 25.28
N ALA A 967 -2.48 0.09 26.54
CA ALA A 967 -1.13 -0.28 26.93
C ALA A 967 -0.73 -1.64 26.33
N ALA A 968 -1.62 -2.64 26.28
CA ALA A 968 -1.37 -3.91 25.61
C ALA A 968 -1.27 -3.78 24.08
N ALA A 969 -2.00 -2.89 23.41
CA ALA A 969 -1.82 -2.61 21.98
C ALA A 969 -0.48 -1.90 21.68
N LEU A 970 -0.02 -1.04 22.58
CA LEU A 970 1.33 -0.46 22.54
C LEU A 970 2.43 -1.45 22.96
N THR A 971 2.09 -2.50 23.71
CA THR A 971 3.01 -3.61 24.05
C THR A 971 2.99 -4.71 22.97
N VAL A 972 1.91 -4.84 22.21
CA VAL A 972 1.80 -5.71 21.02
C VAL A 972 2.51 -5.09 19.81
N GLY A 973 2.64 -3.75 19.79
CA GLY A 973 3.64 -3.04 18.98
C GLY A 973 5.09 -3.40 19.33
N GLY A 974 5.34 -3.94 20.54
CA GLY A 974 6.63 -4.51 20.96
C GLY A 974 6.86 -5.96 20.52
N THR A 975 5.82 -6.68 20.07
CA THR A 975 5.92 -8.06 19.59
C THR A 975 5.88 -8.23 18.06
N LEU A 976 5.64 -7.16 17.29
CA LEU A 976 5.84 -7.16 15.82
C LEU A 976 7.28 -6.85 15.39
N GLY A 977 8.21 -6.78 16.35
CA GLY A 977 9.65 -6.69 16.11
C GLY A 977 10.41 -8.03 16.12
N VAL A 978 9.72 -9.19 16.05
CA VAL A 978 10.35 -10.53 16.23
C VAL A 978 9.97 -11.54 15.14
N ALA A 979 9.99 -11.16 13.86
CA ALA A 979 9.98 -12.14 12.78
C ALA A 979 10.94 -11.70 11.67
N GLY A 980 12.22 -11.63 12.01
CA GLY A 980 13.33 -11.46 11.08
C GLY A 980 14.41 -12.46 11.45
N THR A 981 14.23 -13.72 11.05
CA THR A 981 15.22 -14.79 11.22
C THR A 981 15.73 -15.22 9.84
N VAL A 982 16.86 -14.66 9.43
CA VAL A 982 17.57 -15.07 8.21
C VAL A 982 18.28 -16.40 8.47
N ALA A 983 17.90 -17.42 7.72
CA ALA A 983 18.76 -18.56 7.41
C ALA A 983 19.53 -18.24 6.11
N LEU A 984 20.85 -18.12 6.22
CA LEU A 984 21.79 -17.88 5.12
C LEU A 984 21.82 -19.08 4.17
N ALA A 985 21.86 -18.79 2.87
CA ALA A 985 22.41 -19.68 1.85
C ALA A 985 23.68 -18.99 1.28
N PRO A 986 24.71 -19.75 0.90
CA PRO A 986 26.10 -19.29 0.90
C PRO A 986 26.40 -18.40 -0.32
N ALA A 987 27.05 -17.26 -0.09
CA ALA A 987 27.76 -16.54 -1.14
C ALA A 987 29.19 -17.08 -1.19
N GLU A 988 29.65 -17.46 -2.39
CA GLU A 988 31.01 -17.95 -2.62
C GLU A 988 32.04 -16.92 -2.14
N ILE A 989 32.89 -17.37 -1.21
CA ILE A 989 33.99 -16.60 -0.64
C ILE A 989 35.19 -16.75 -1.59
N SER A 990 35.64 -15.65 -2.21
CA SER A 990 36.97 -15.66 -2.83
C SER A 990 38.01 -15.53 -1.72
N LEU A 991 38.68 -16.63 -1.42
CA LEU A 991 39.69 -16.72 -0.36
C LEU A 991 40.94 -15.91 -0.71
N SER A 992 41.41 -15.11 0.26
CA SER A 992 42.72 -14.45 0.17
C SER A 992 43.84 -15.49 0.15
N ALA A 993 45.03 -15.09 -0.29
CA ALA A 993 46.17 -16.02 -0.38
C ALA A 993 46.54 -16.63 0.98
N ALA A 994 46.33 -15.89 2.08
CA ALA A 994 46.57 -16.35 3.44
C ALA A 994 45.56 -17.43 3.89
N ASP A 995 44.29 -17.30 3.48
CA ASP A 995 43.23 -18.25 3.83
C ASP A 995 43.38 -19.59 3.09
N ARG A 996 43.95 -19.58 1.88
CA ARG A 996 44.27 -20.82 1.15
C ARG A 996 45.43 -21.61 1.78
N THR A 997 46.35 -20.92 2.44
CA THR A 997 47.45 -21.57 3.18
C THR A 997 46.90 -22.27 4.42
N LEU A 998 45.98 -21.63 5.15
CA LEU A 998 45.32 -22.19 6.33
C LEU A 998 44.40 -23.39 6.00
N LEU A 999 43.75 -23.37 4.83
CA LEU A 999 42.96 -24.51 4.35
C LEU A 999 43.82 -25.71 3.90
N ARG A 1000 45.07 -25.47 3.45
CA ARG A 1000 46.04 -26.54 3.15
C ARG A 1000 46.56 -27.24 4.41
N GLU A 1001 46.48 -26.59 5.56
CA GLU A 1001 46.89 -27.13 6.87
C GLU A 1001 45.77 -27.87 7.62
N GLY A 1002 44.61 -28.12 6.98
CA GLY A 1002 43.67 -29.16 7.40
C GLY A 1002 42.47 -28.75 8.26
N LEU A 1003 42.17 -27.45 8.39
CA LEU A 1003 40.96 -26.99 9.10
C LEU A 1003 39.70 -27.13 8.22
N SER A 1004 38.79 -28.04 8.61
CA SER A 1004 37.45 -28.17 8.00
C SER A 1004 36.37 -27.62 8.94
N MET A 1005 35.45 -26.80 8.42
CA MET A 1005 34.32 -26.24 9.16
C MET A 1005 33.06 -27.12 9.02
N ARG A 1006 32.42 -27.47 10.14
CA ARG A 1006 31.06 -28.05 10.21
C ARG A 1006 30.12 -27.07 10.92
N MET A 1007 28.87 -26.96 10.44
CA MET A 1007 27.81 -26.15 11.05
C MET A 1007 26.90 -27.02 11.93
N GLU A 1008 26.71 -26.67 13.20
CA GLU A 1008 25.77 -27.34 14.13
C GLU A 1008 24.65 -26.42 14.66
N ALA A 1009 23.55 -27.06 15.08
CA ALA A 1009 22.25 -26.46 15.44
C ALA A 1009 22.04 -26.30 16.96
N ALA A 1010 21.08 -25.45 17.36
CA ALA A 1010 20.82 -24.99 18.74
C ALA A 1010 20.40 -26.07 19.77
N PRO A 1011 20.63 -25.84 21.09
CA PRO A 1011 20.47 -26.85 22.14
C PRO A 1011 19.02 -27.03 22.66
N LEU A 1012 18.66 -28.27 22.99
CA LEU A 1012 17.36 -28.68 23.56
C LEU A 1012 17.38 -28.57 25.11
N ARG A 1013 16.31 -28.05 25.73
CA ARG A 1013 16.10 -28.10 27.20
C ARG A 1013 15.20 -29.29 27.56
N LEU A 1014 15.66 -30.15 28.47
CA LEU A 1014 14.90 -31.29 29.02
C LEU A 1014 14.44 -30.99 30.44
N ASP A 1015 13.19 -31.36 30.76
CA ASP A 1015 12.61 -31.16 32.09
C ASP A 1015 13.10 -32.23 33.11
N PRO A 1016 13.16 -31.92 34.41
CA PRO A 1016 13.70 -32.82 35.44
C PRO A 1016 13.02 -34.20 35.53
N GLY A 1017 11.73 -34.28 35.15
CA GLY A 1017 10.97 -35.53 35.12
C GLY A 1017 11.42 -36.49 34.00
N ASP A 1018 11.83 -35.96 32.85
CA ASP A 1018 12.37 -36.76 31.73
C ASP A 1018 13.78 -37.28 32.05
N LEU A 1019 14.54 -36.53 32.84
CA LEU A 1019 15.85 -36.91 33.38
C LEU A 1019 15.77 -38.08 34.38
N GLN A 1020 14.68 -38.20 35.12
CA GLN A 1020 14.46 -39.31 36.06
C GLN A 1020 14.04 -40.60 35.34
N ALA A 1021 13.27 -40.48 34.24
CA ALA A 1021 12.90 -41.61 33.39
C ALA A 1021 14.09 -42.19 32.60
N LEU A 1022 15.04 -41.34 32.20
CA LEU A 1022 16.29 -41.75 31.54
C LEU A 1022 17.28 -42.45 32.48
N ARG A 1023 17.22 -42.17 33.80
CA ARG A 1023 18.10 -42.78 34.82
C ARG A 1023 17.71 -44.20 35.26
N GLN A 1024 16.50 -44.67 34.93
CA GLN A 1024 15.98 -45.96 35.40
C GLN A 1024 16.04 -47.09 34.35
N ARG A 1025 16.65 -46.89 33.18
CA ARG A 1025 16.86 -47.98 32.21
C ARG A 1025 18.32 -48.37 32.15
N ASP A 1026 18.59 -49.65 32.38
CA ASP A 1026 19.89 -50.28 32.21
C ASP A 1026 20.47 -49.95 30.82
N ALA A 1027 21.72 -49.51 30.83
CA ALA A 1027 22.43 -49.03 29.66
C ALA A 1027 22.70 -50.18 28.67
N ILE A 1028 22.06 -50.13 27.49
CA ILE A 1028 22.54 -50.83 26.30
C ILE A 1028 23.35 -49.82 25.50
N ASN A 1029 24.66 -49.99 25.52
CA ASN A 1029 25.60 -49.11 24.83
C ASN A 1029 25.56 -49.43 23.33
N VAL A 1030 24.98 -48.56 22.52
CA VAL A 1030 25.02 -48.66 21.05
C VAL A 1030 25.97 -47.60 20.52
N ASP A 1031 27.07 -48.05 19.95
CA ASP A 1031 28.14 -47.22 19.41
C ASP A 1031 27.61 -46.34 18.25
N ALA A 1032 27.75 -45.01 18.36
CA ALA A 1032 27.33 -44.06 17.32
C ALA A 1032 28.06 -44.29 15.98
N SER A 1033 29.24 -44.92 16.01
CA SER A 1033 29.96 -45.35 14.82
C SER A 1033 29.18 -46.41 14.04
N SER A 1034 28.48 -47.32 14.73
CA SER A 1034 27.69 -48.37 14.08
C SER A 1034 26.45 -47.80 13.40
N ILE A 1035 25.85 -46.74 13.95
CA ILE A 1035 24.64 -46.08 13.41
C ILE A 1035 24.98 -45.18 12.19
N LEU A 1036 26.13 -44.49 12.21
CA LEU A 1036 26.57 -43.72 11.04
C LEU A 1036 27.02 -44.64 9.90
N THR A 1037 27.77 -45.70 10.22
CA THR A 1037 28.11 -46.76 9.24
C THR A 1037 26.84 -47.38 8.67
N SER A 1038 25.85 -47.60 9.54
CA SER A 1038 24.52 -48.08 9.17
C SER A 1038 23.76 -47.17 8.21
N ALA A 1039 23.74 -45.85 8.43
CA ALA A 1039 23.07 -44.89 7.54
C ALA A 1039 23.79 -44.75 6.18
N THR A 1040 25.12 -44.88 6.19
CA THR A 1040 25.95 -44.83 4.97
C THR A 1040 25.73 -46.10 4.13
N GLU A 1041 25.69 -47.26 4.77
CA GLU A 1041 25.32 -48.54 4.13
C GLU A 1041 23.86 -48.52 3.63
N LEU A 1042 22.93 -47.87 4.35
CA LEU A 1042 21.53 -47.74 3.92
C LEU A 1042 21.39 -46.85 2.66
N SER A 1043 22.11 -45.72 2.63
CA SER A 1043 22.14 -44.84 1.46
C SER A 1043 22.80 -45.52 0.26
N LYS A 1044 23.86 -46.31 0.49
CA LYS A 1044 24.52 -47.11 -0.54
C LYS A 1044 23.60 -48.21 -1.08
N ALA A 1045 22.93 -48.95 -0.20
CA ALA A 1045 21.95 -49.97 -0.60
C ALA A 1045 20.78 -49.38 -1.40
N ALA A 1046 20.26 -48.22 -0.99
CA ALA A 1046 19.18 -47.53 -1.72
C ALA A 1046 19.63 -47.07 -3.13
N LYS A 1047 20.84 -46.53 -3.25
CA LYS A 1047 21.42 -46.15 -4.56
C LYS A 1047 21.68 -47.36 -5.44
N ASP A 1048 22.17 -48.46 -4.87
CA ASP A 1048 22.41 -49.70 -5.60
C ASP A 1048 21.09 -50.33 -6.09
N ILE A 1049 20.01 -50.27 -5.30
CA ILE A 1049 18.68 -50.74 -5.69
C ILE A 1049 18.08 -49.84 -6.77
N SER A 1050 18.22 -48.51 -6.66
CA SER A 1050 17.77 -47.57 -7.71
C SER A 1050 18.51 -47.80 -9.03
N SER A 1051 19.84 -47.98 -8.98
CA SER A 1051 20.67 -48.29 -10.15
C SER A 1051 20.29 -49.64 -10.77
N ALA A 1052 20.00 -50.66 -9.96
CA ALA A 1052 19.51 -51.95 -10.45
C ALA A 1052 18.12 -51.84 -11.11
N ALA A 1053 17.23 -51.01 -10.57
CA ALA A 1053 15.90 -50.76 -11.13
C ALA A 1053 15.95 -49.98 -12.46
N ASP A 1054 16.84 -48.99 -12.59
CA ASP A 1054 17.04 -48.28 -13.85
C ASP A 1054 17.59 -49.22 -14.94
N ARG A 1055 18.44 -50.20 -14.58
CA ARG A 1055 18.90 -51.27 -15.50
C ARG A 1055 17.78 -52.24 -15.89
N LEU A 1056 16.89 -52.58 -14.95
CA LEU A 1056 15.72 -53.43 -15.19
C LEU A 1056 14.63 -52.75 -16.04
N GLN A 1057 14.53 -51.43 -15.97
CA GLN A 1057 13.64 -50.65 -16.85
C GLN A 1057 14.10 -50.70 -18.32
N GLN A 1058 15.41 -50.82 -18.55
CA GLN A 1058 16.00 -50.95 -19.89
C GLN A 1058 15.94 -52.39 -20.43
N ALA A 1059 16.16 -53.39 -19.57
CA ALA A 1059 16.02 -54.80 -19.90
C ALA A 1059 14.63 -55.31 -19.45
N ARG A 1060 13.58 -55.00 -20.24
CA ARG A 1060 12.23 -55.50 -19.93
C ARG A 1060 12.28 -57.04 -19.83
N THR A 1061 11.98 -57.54 -18.63
CA THR A 1061 11.82 -58.95 -18.21
C THR A 1061 13.10 -59.80 -18.05
N ASP A 1062 13.98 -59.40 -17.13
CA ASP A 1062 14.97 -60.32 -16.52
C ASP A 1062 14.46 -60.79 -15.14
N ALA A 1063 13.97 -62.04 -15.08
CA ALA A 1063 13.41 -62.62 -13.85
C ALA A 1063 14.47 -62.85 -12.75
N GLU A 1064 15.72 -63.08 -13.13
CA GLU A 1064 16.85 -63.25 -12.21
C GLU A 1064 17.18 -61.92 -11.51
N ALA A 1065 17.13 -60.83 -12.28
CA ALA A 1065 17.31 -59.47 -11.77
C ALA A 1065 16.17 -59.06 -10.83
N VAL A 1066 14.91 -59.37 -11.17
CA VAL A 1066 13.76 -59.09 -10.28
C VAL A 1066 13.89 -59.86 -8.97
N LYS A 1067 14.27 -61.14 -9.01
CA LYS A 1067 14.50 -61.96 -7.81
C LYS A 1067 15.66 -61.43 -6.95
N THR A 1068 16.70 -60.91 -7.59
CA THR A 1068 17.84 -60.26 -6.89
C THR A 1068 17.41 -58.97 -6.18
N ILE A 1069 16.56 -58.16 -6.82
CA ILE A 1069 15.99 -56.95 -6.20
C ILE A 1069 15.08 -57.31 -5.03
N ILE A 1070 14.19 -58.30 -5.17
CA ILE A 1070 13.31 -58.75 -4.09
C ILE A 1070 14.13 -59.20 -2.88
N THR A 1071 15.15 -60.04 -3.10
CA THR A 1071 16.03 -60.50 -2.00
C THR A 1071 16.72 -59.31 -1.33
N ARG A 1072 17.22 -58.33 -2.08
CA ARG A 1072 17.87 -57.13 -1.50
C ARG A 1072 16.89 -56.26 -0.70
N LEU A 1073 15.65 -56.11 -1.17
CA LEU A 1073 14.61 -55.38 -0.44
C LEU A 1073 14.21 -56.10 0.84
N GLN A 1074 14.12 -57.43 0.82
CA GLN A 1074 13.85 -58.25 2.02
C GLN A 1074 15.01 -58.20 3.02
N THR A 1075 16.27 -58.25 2.56
CA THR A 1075 17.43 -58.06 3.44
C THR A 1075 17.42 -56.67 4.07
N LEU A 1076 17.02 -55.64 3.31
CA LEU A 1076 16.90 -54.28 3.83
C LEU A 1076 15.78 -54.18 4.87
N ASP A 1077 14.65 -54.84 4.63
CA ASP A 1077 13.50 -54.89 5.54
C ASP A 1077 13.85 -55.58 6.87
N GLU A 1078 14.44 -56.77 6.83
CA GLU A 1078 14.90 -57.49 8.02
C GLU A 1078 15.88 -56.67 8.85
N TRP A 1079 16.74 -55.91 8.17
CA TRP A 1079 17.75 -55.10 8.81
C TRP A 1079 17.16 -53.82 9.42
N ILE A 1080 16.20 -53.18 8.75
CA ILE A 1080 15.41 -52.05 9.28
C ILE A 1080 14.57 -52.49 10.49
N GLN A 1081 13.99 -53.69 10.48
CA GLN A 1081 13.28 -54.25 11.64
C GLN A 1081 14.22 -54.48 12.83
N LYS A 1082 15.44 -55.00 12.60
CA LYS A 1082 16.48 -55.12 13.65
C LYS A 1082 16.90 -53.75 14.18
N LEU A 1083 17.04 -52.75 13.32
CA LEU A 1083 17.35 -51.38 13.71
C LEU A 1083 16.23 -50.76 14.55
N THR A 1084 14.97 -51.02 14.19
CA THR A 1084 13.77 -50.58 14.93
C THR A 1084 13.72 -51.20 16.32
N LEU A 1085 14.08 -52.49 16.44
CA LEU A 1085 14.18 -53.19 17.73
C LEU A 1085 15.31 -52.64 18.61
N ALA A 1086 16.45 -52.28 18.01
CA ALA A 1086 17.58 -51.66 18.69
C ALA A 1086 17.28 -50.23 19.16
N ILE A 1087 16.56 -49.44 18.36
CA ILE A 1087 16.11 -48.08 18.71
C ILE A 1087 15.01 -48.12 19.78
N GLY A 1088 14.14 -49.14 19.76
CA GLY A 1088 13.09 -49.31 20.79
C GLY A 1088 13.61 -49.62 22.19
N THR A 1089 14.88 -50.01 22.32
CA THR A 1089 15.50 -50.44 23.59
C THR A 1089 16.62 -49.52 24.09
N GLY A 1090 17.10 -48.54 23.30
CA GLY A 1090 18.15 -47.58 23.67
C GLY A 1090 17.77 -46.11 23.37
N GLY A 1091 18.09 -45.21 24.30
CA GLY A 1091 17.75 -43.78 24.24
C GLY A 1091 18.36 -43.05 23.03
N ALA A 1092 17.58 -42.15 22.45
CA ALA A 1092 17.82 -41.49 21.18
C ALA A 1092 18.94 -40.44 21.22
N SER A 1093 19.96 -40.60 20.37
CA SER A 1093 20.79 -39.51 19.86
C SER A 1093 21.19 -39.76 18.40
N SER A 1094 20.46 -39.15 17.46
CA SER A 1094 20.90 -38.67 16.12
C SER A 1094 19.73 -38.58 15.11
N SER A 1095 18.79 -37.65 15.33
CA SER A 1095 17.54 -37.55 14.56
C SER A 1095 17.61 -36.79 13.22
N LYS A 1096 18.78 -36.36 12.72
CA LYS A 1096 18.87 -35.67 11.41
C LYS A 1096 19.42 -36.53 10.27
N ALA A 1097 20.50 -37.27 10.50
CA ALA A 1097 21.07 -38.14 9.46
C ALA A 1097 20.11 -39.28 9.14
N LEU A 1098 19.59 -39.98 10.15
CA LEU A 1098 18.63 -41.06 9.97
C LEU A 1098 17.31 -40.57 9.34
N ALA A 1099 16.80 -39.40 9.76
CA ALA A 1099 15.58 -38.82 9.17
C ALA A 1099 15.78 -38.39 7.71
N ALA A 1100 16.96 -37.83 7.37
CA ALA A 1100 17.31 -37.52 5.98
C ALA A 1100 17.44 -38.79 5.15
N THR A 1101 18.07 -39.85 5.67
CA THR A 1101 18.18 -41.13 4.98
C THR A 1101 16.82 -41.82 4.81
N ILE A 1102 15.92 -41.74 5.81
CA ILE A 1102 14.54 -42.25 5.71
C ILE A 1102 13.73 -41.45 4.68
N ALA A 1103 13.89 -40.12 4.63
CA ALA A 1103 13.25 -39.29 3.61
C ALA A 1103 13.75 -39.66 2.21
N ASP A 1104 15.05 -39.86 2.04
CA ASP A 1104 15.67 -40.26 0.77
C ASP A 1104 15.24 -41.68 0.36
N LEU A 1105 15.12 -42.60 1.32
CA LEU A 1105 14.58 -43.95 1.09
C LEU A 1105 13.12 -43.91 0.66
N ASN A 1106 12.29 -43.06 1.28
CA ASN A 1106 10.87 -42.91 0.92
C ASN A 1106 10.72 -42.34 -0.49
N VAL A 1107 11.56 -41.38 -0.88
CA VAL A 1107 11.60 -40.85 -2.25
C VAL A 1107 12.05 -41.93 -3.23
N THR A 1108 13.09 -42.70 -2.88
CA THR A 1108 13.61 -43.77 -3.72
C THR A 1108 12.61 -44.93 -3.86
N LEU A 1109 11.89 -45.30 -2.80
CA LEU A 1109 10.83 -46.31 -2.84
C LEU A 1109 9.61 -45.84 -3.63
N ALA A 1110 9.26 -44.55 -3.57
CA ALA A 1110 8.20 -43.99 -4.40
C ALA A 1110 8.58 -43.98 -5.89
N ASP A 1111 9.86 -43.74 -6.20
CA ASP A 1111 10.40 -43.80 -7.56
C ASP A 1111 10.49 -45.25 -8.08
N LEU A 1112 10.99 -46.18 -7.26
CA LEU A 1112 11.01 -47.63 -7.53
C LEU A 1112 9.62 -48.17 -7.83
N ASN A 1113 8.61 -47.80 -7.01
CA ASN A 1113 7.22 -48.23 -7.19
C ASN A 1113 6.57 -47.68 -8.47
N LYS A 1114 7.09 -46.59 -9.04
CA LYS A 1114 6.65 -46.05 -10.33
C LYS A 1114 7.37 -46.68 -11.52
N LYS A 1115 8.63 -47.08 -11.34
CA LYS A 1115 9.51 -47.55 -12.43
C LYS A 1115 9.46 -49.05 -12.67
N LEU A 1116 9.10 -49.86 -11.67
CA LEU A 1116 9.15 -51.33 -11.76
C LEU A 1116 7.79 -51.94 -12.19
N PRO A 1117 7.81 -53.10 -12.90
CA PRO A 1117 6.58 -53.81 -13.29
C PRO A 1117 5.82 -54.36 -12.08
N ALA A 1118 4.48 -54.47 -12.18
CA ALA A 1118 3.59 -54.93 -11.12
C ALA A 1118 3.69 -56.46 -10.88
N GLU A 1119 4.84 -56.89 -10.37
CA GLU A 1119 5.09 -58.25 -9.89
C GLU A 1119 4.62 -58.36 -8.42
N PRO A 1120 3.75 -59.33 -8.06
CA PRO A 1120 3.17 -59.42 -6.72
C PRO A 1120 4.21 -59.56 -5.60
N GLY A 1121 5.29 -60.33 -5.84
CA GLY A 1121 6.35 -60.53 -4.85
C GLY A 1121 7.19 -59.27 -4.58
N LEU A 1122 7.39 -58.45 -5.61
CA LEU A 1122 8.11 -57.19 -5.53
C LEU A 1122 7.27 -56.10 -4.87
N THR A 1123 5.98 -56.03 -5.22
CA THR A 1123 5.02 -55.11 -4.59
C THR A 1123 4.91 -55.40 -3.09
N LYS A 1124 4.83 -56.69 -2.73
CA LYS A 1124 4.81 -57.12 -1.33
C LYS A 1124 6.09 -56.73 -0.59
N ALA A 1125 7.27 -56.98 -1.16
CA ALA A 1125 8.54 -56.60 -0.53
C ALA A 1125 8.70 -55.07 -0.36
N ILE A 1126 8.21 -54.27 -1.31
CA ILE A 1126 8.20 -52.81 -1.20
C ILE A 1126 7.24 -52.34 -0.10
N ASP A 1127 6.06 -52.96 0.01
CA ASP A 1127 5.06 -52.57 1.00
C ASP A 1127 5.45 -53.03 2.41
N ASP A 1128 6.05 -54.21 2.57
CA ASP A 1128 6.62 -54.68 3.84
C ASP A 1128 7.71 -53.72 4.33
N LEU A 1129 8.63 -53.33 3.43
CA LEU A 1129 9.68 -52.36 3.72
C LEU A 1129 9.14 -50.96 4.08
N LYS A 1130 8.12 -50.47 3.36
CA LYS A 1130 7.44 -49.21 3.69
C LYS A 1130 6.79 -49.26 5.07
N ASN A 1131 6.20 -50.38 5.44
CA ASN A 1131 5.59 -50.56 6.75
C ASN A 1131 6.66 -50.55 7.85
N SER A 1132 7.78 -51.25 7.66
CA SER A 1132 8.91 -51.24 8.61
C SER A 1132 9.53 -49.85 8.75
N ILE A 1133 9.63 -49.07 7.66
CA ILE A 1133 10.09 -47.67 7.70
C ILE A 1133 9.09 -46.78 8.46
N LYS A 1134 7.79 -47.02 8.28
CA LYS A 1134 6.74 -46.26 8.97
C LYS A 1134 6.74 -46.51 10.47
N ASP A 1135 7.10 -47.71 10.90
CA ASP A 1135 7.26 -48.07 12.32
C ASP A 1135 8.47 -47.41 12.99
N ILE A 1136 9.42 -46.84 12.22
CA ILE A 1136 10.52 -46.00 12.73
C ILE A 1136 10.08 -44.54 13.00
N GLY A 1137 8.91 -44.11 12.48
CA GLY A 1137 8.41 -42.75 12.63
C GLY A 1137 7.96 -42.38 14.06
N PRO A 1138 7.97 -41.09 14.45
CA PRO A 1138 7.61 -40.67 15.80
C PRO A 1138 6.13 -40.99 16.11
N ARG A 1139 5.88 -41.86 17.10
CA ARG A 1139 4.50 -42.16 17.55
C ARG A 1139 3.87 -40.91 18.19
N ARG A 1140 2.70 -40.50 17.70
CA ARG A 1140 1.87 -39.44 18.28
C ARG A 1140 1.48 -39.79 19.72
N ASN A 1141 1.67 -38.85 20.64
CA ASN A 1141 1.14 -38.94 22.00
C ASN A 1141 -0.34 -38.49 22.05
N VAL A 1142 -1.04 -38.88 23.13
CA VAL A 1142 -2.51 -38.90 23.30
C VAL A 1142 -3.22 -37.53 23.16
N ARG A 1143 -2.48 -36.44 22.89
CA ARG A 1143 -3.03 -35.10 22.62
C ARG A 1143 -2.81 -34.57 21.19
N GLY A 1144 -2.34 -35.41 20.26
CA GLY A 1144 -2.37 -35.09 18.82
C GLY A 1144 -1.39 -34.00 18.38
N GLN A 1145 -0.27 -33.82 19.07
CA GLN A 1145 0.85 -33.00 18.58
C GLN A 1145 2.01 -33.91 18.12
N GLU A 1146 2.67 -33.53 17.02
CA GLU A 1146 3.89 -34.19 16.53
C GLU A 1146 5.05 -33.78 17.43
N GLY A 1147 5.46 -34.68 18.31
CA GLY A 1147 6.55 -34.46 19.26
C GLY A 1147 7.90 -34.85 18.66
N SER A 1148 8.83 -33.90 18.61
CA SER A 1148 10.26 -34.18 18.73
C SER A 1148 10.58 -34.33 20.22
N ARG A 1149 10.81 -35.55 20.68
CA ARG A 1149 11.55 -35.78 21.91
C ARG A 1149 13.03 -35.91 21.57
#